data_AF-A0A2P2BT90-F1
#
_entry.id   AF-A0A2P2BT90-F1
#
_cell.length_a   1.000
_cell.length_b   1.000
_cell.length_c   1.000
_cell.angle_alpha   90.00
_cell.angle_beta   90.00
_cell.angle_gamma   90.00
#
_symmetry.space_group_name_H-M   'P 1'
#
loop_
_entity.id
_entity.type
_entity.pdbx_description
1 polymer ?
#
loop_
_entity_poly.entity_id
_entity_poly.type
_entity_poly.pdbx_seq_one_letter_code
_entity_poly.pdbx_strand_id
1 'polypeptide(L)'
;MKEKIALAALAAVPMTVSSVYASDLTGIVTTSYLNVRSGPSTSHAVIFSVKKDEKVSIEEQTDGWYKIKTNTGNTGWASSTYISLSNNESNDNPSSDNQRRVTIEGLNMRNGAGTSYRAITKLKNGTILELISENNGWSKVKYDGRIGYVYSDYLEKVSDSNINTRANTTKVVNYDFLNVRSGPSTSHSIVGKLNRGDKVGVISESNGWSKINYNGKVSYVSSRYLSNLSNTNPEKPDSNNESVKETKVVNYDFLNVRSGPSTSHSKIGTLKKGDKVGVISESNGWSKIKYNGNVAYVSSTYLSKENTTPEVPSNPGESIKETKVVNYEFLNVRSGPSTSHSKIGTLKKGDKVGVISESNGWSKIKYNGKVAYVSSTYLSKENTTPEVPSNPGESIKETKVVNYEFLNVRSGPSTSHSKVGTLKKGDKVGVISESNGWSKIKYNGKVAYVSSSYLSSESTTPEVPSNPDNHTVKVVNYDFLNVRSGPSTSHSKIGVLSKGDEVKVKEESNGWSKIDYRGSNAYVSSMYLSNIGSSGGSETPDNGGGTANINGATVNHIQLGYTLEDHVVVQLERARVGGNVIDSSIKRGFVTASRADLEYYLNPNNFTGSTKGMMQFLRTDSYKGGVTASELNSYLNSLRPASSGTNVFYNQGQTFINAAKRYDIDLAYLVSHAMWETAYGRSTLAQGQTITSYKGKPLPSPVKVYNFFGIGAIDHSANVSGAEAAYSNGWTSVEATIDGSAKWIAQNYIKNTKYKQNNIFKMKFNYDYSWHQYATDVNWANGISGVMVKIVGMYDKGSNLVFDIPKYSR
;
A
#
# COMPACT_ATOMS: atom_id res chain seq x y z
N MET A 1 -46.97 -38.78 3.43
CA MET A 1 -48.20 -38.01 3.75
C MET A 1 -47.79 -36.72 4.44
N LYS A 2 -48.51 -35.64 4.15
CA LYS A 2 -48.24 -34.23 4.43
C LYS A 2 -48.21 -33.89 5.92
N GLU A 3 -47.47 -32.84 6.29
CA GLU A 3 -47.92 -31.72 7.16
C GLU A 3 -46.81 -30.64 7.20
N LYS A 4 -46.97 -29.51 6.50
CA LYS A 4 -47.73 -28.27 6.79
C LYS A 4 -46.90 -27.23 7.59
N ILE A 5 -46.65 -26.14 6.88
CA ILE A 5 -45.97 -24.90 7.24
C ILE A 5 -46.84 -24.11 8.22
N ALA A 6 -46.25 -23.60 9.30
CA ALA A 6 -46.87 -22.61 10.19
C ALA A 6 -46.33 -21.21 9.85
N LEU A 7 -47.27 -20.36 9.43
CA LEU A 7 -47.15 -18.94 9.13
C LEU A 7 -47.35 -18.16 10.44
N ALA A 8 -46.39 -17.35 10.88
CA ALA A 8 -46.58 -16.42 11.99
C ALA A 8 -46.83 -15.01 11.44
N ALA A 9 -48.03 -14.50 11.69
CA ALA A 9 -48.53 -13.21 11.24
C ALA A 9 -47.87 -12.04 11.97
N LEU A 10 -47.48 -11.02 11.21
CA LEU A 10 -46.99 -9.73 11.68
C LEU A 10 -48.21 -8.84 12.00
N ALA A 11 -48.41 -8.50 13.28
CA ALA A 11 -49.46 -7.58 13.69
C ALA A 11 -49.08 -6.14 13.26
N ALA A 12 -49.95 -5.51 12.48
CA ALA A 12 -49.85 -4.12 12.07
C ALA A 12 -50.27 -3.18 13.22
N VAL A 13 -49.40 -2.23 13.57
CA VAL A 13 -49.76 -1.03 14.34
C VAL A 13 -49.89 0.12 13.34
N PRO A 14 -51.02 0.86 13.29
CA PRO A 14 -51.16 1.97 12.36
C PRO A 14 -50.30 3.14 12.83
N MET A 15 -49.24 3.45 12.09
CA MET A 15 -48.56 4.74 12.19
C MET A 15 -49.39 5.78 11.43
N THR A 16 -49.91 6.75 12.16
CA THR A 16 -50.40 8.00 11.58
C THR A 16 -49.23 8.73 10.95
N VAL A 17 -49.15 8.70 9.62
CA VAL A 17 -48.28 9.57 8.83
C VAL A 17 -48.93 10.96 8.77
N SER A 18 -48.34 11.92 9.46
CA SER A 18 -48.53 13.32 9.12
C SER A 18 -47.80 13.58 7.79
N SER A 19 -48.59 13.82 6.75
CA SER A 19 -48.16 14.21 5.41
C SER A 19 -47.68 15.66 5.39
N VAL A 20 -46.42 15.91 4.98
CA VAL A 20 -45.85 17.23 4.68
C VAL A 20 -44.58 16.97 3.83
N TYR A 21 -44.35 17.32 2.55
CA TYR A 21 -45.02 18.07 1.48
C TYR A 21 -44.85 17.28 0.16
N ALA A 22 -45.86 17.25 -0.71
CA ALA A 22 -45.65 16.94 -2.13
C ALA A 22 -44.96 18.14 -2.78
N SER A 23 -43.89 17.94 -3.54
CA SER A 23 -43.27 19.04 -4.29
C SER A 23 -44.14 19.38 -5.49
N ASP A 24 -44.71 20.59 -5.54
CA ASP A 24 -45.52 21.12 -6.66
C ASP A 24 -44.68 21.45 -7.91
N LEU A 25 -43.63 20.68 -8.17
CA LEU A 25 -42.72 20.91 -9.28
C LEU A 25 -43.36 20.48 -10.59
N THR A 26 -43.57 21.42 -11.51
CA THR A 26 -44.06 21.13 -12.86
C THR A 26 -43.01 21.45 -13.92
N GLY A 27 -43.11 20.84 -15.10
CA GLY A 27 -42.22 21.09 -16.21
C GLY A 27 -42.91 20.97 -17.57
N ILE A 28 -42.32 21.56 -18.59
CA ILE A 28 -42.78 21.63 -19.97
C ILE A 28 -41.82 20.84 -20.85
N VAL A 29 -42.32 19.94 -21.69
CA VAL A 29 -41.49 19.14 -22.59
C VAL A 29 -40.95 20.00 -23.74
N THR A 30 -39.64 19.98 -23.97
CA THR A 30 -38.96 20.88 -24.92
C THR A 30 -38.64 20.25 -26.29
N THR A 31 -38.92 18.96 -26.46
CA THR A 31 -38.67 18.21 -27.71
C THR A 31 -39.96 17.70 -28.33
N SER A 32 -39.98 17.52 -29.66
CA SER A 32 -41.17 17.11 -30.44
C SER A 32 -41.87 15.88 -29.84
N TYR A 33 -41.09 14.88 -29.43
CA TYR A 33 -41.56 13.68 -28.74
C TYR A 33 -40.55 13.22 -27.69
N LEU A 34 -40.99 13.10 -26.45
CA LEU A 34 -40.18 12.62 -25.34
C LEU A 34 -40.61 11.22 -24.95
N ASN A 35 -39.70 10.25 -25.08
CA ASN A 35 -39.93 8.88 -24.61
C ASN A 35 -39.97 8.82 -23.09
N VAL A 36 -41.04 8.26 -22.56
CA VAL A 36 -41.24 7.97 -21.15
C VAL A 36 -41.09 6.46 -20.93
N ARG A 37 -40.29 6.08 -19.93
CA ARG A 37 -39.81 4.71 -19.73
C ARG A 37 -40.24 4.15 -18.39
N SER A 38 -40.22 2.82 -18.27
CA SER A 38 -40.52 2.14 -17.01
C SER A 38 -39.48 2.35 -15.90
N GLY A 39 -38.29 2.86 -16.21
CA GLY A 39 -37.24 3.20 -15.23
C GLY A 39 -36.24 4.26 -15.75
N PRO A 40 -35.39 4.83 -14.87
CA PRO A 40 -34.52 5.98 -15.15
C PRO A 40 -33.27 5.62 -15.97
N SER A 41 -33.45 5.02 -17.15
CA SER A 41 -32.37 4.71 -18.10
C SER A 41 -32.91 4.42 -19.49
N THR A 42 -32.10 4.64 -20.53
CA THR A 42 -32.46 4.31 -21.92
C THR A 42 -32.57 2.80 -22.19
N SER A 43 -32.10 1.95 -21.27
CA SER A 43 -32.24 0.50 -21.31
C SER A 43 -33.64 0.00 -20.92
N HIS A 44 -34.43 0.83 -20.22
CA HIS A 44 -35.79 0.47 -19.81
C HIS A 44 -36.77 0.65 -20.97
N ALA A 45 -37.80 -0.20 -21.00
CA ALA A 45 -38.83 -0.18 -22.03
C ALA A 45 -39.51 1.20 -22.10
N VAL A 46 -39.74 1.70 -23.32
CA VAL A 46 -40.58 2.88 -23.56
C VAL A 46 -42.02 2.45 -23.34
N ILE A 47 -42.71 3.14 -22.43
CA ILE A 47 -44.10 2.82 -22.06
C ILE A 47 -45.10 3.78 -22.72
N PHE A 48 -44.70 5.04 -22.97
CA PHE A 48 -45.44 6.00 -23.80
C PHE A 48 -44.53 7.17 -24.19
N SER A 49 -45.06 8.14 -24.95
CA SER A 49 -44.37 9.38 -25.27
C SER A 49 -45.23 10.61 -24.95
N VAL A 50 -44.55 11.73 -24.69
CA VAL A 50 -45.14 13.03 -24.34
C VAL A 50 -44.73 14.04 -25.40
N LYS A 51 -45.63 14.93 -25.82
CA LYS A 51 -45.36 15.86 -26.93
C LYS A 51 -44.68 17.15 -26.44
N LYS A 52 -44.04 17.87 -27.36
CA LYS A 52 -43.52 19.21 -27.09
C LYS A 52 -44.60 20.12 -26.52
N ASP A 53 -44.19 20.98 -25.60
CA ASP A 53 -44.99 21.98 -24.90
C ASP A 53 -46.06 21.40 -23.94
N GLU A 54 -46.13 20.06 -23.82
CA GLU A 54 -46.99 19.40 -22.85
C GLU A 54 -46.44 19.58 -21.42
N LYS A 55 -47.35 19.91 -20.50
CA LYS A 55 -47.04 20.14 -19.08
C LYS A 55 -47.13 18.83 -18.30
N VAL A 56 -46.12 18.57 -17.48
CA VAL A 56 -46.02 17.38 -16.63
C VAL A 56 -45.68 17.79 -15.19
N SER A 57 -46.18 17.04 -14.22
CA SER A 57 -45.77 17.15 -12.81
C SER A 57 -44.60 16.21 -12.54
N ILE A 58 -43.74 16.55 -11.58
CA ILE A 58 -42.54 15.77 -11.24
C ILE A 58 -42.69 15.21 -9.83
N GLU A 59 -42.70 13.89 -9.76
CA GLU A 59 -42.89 13.15 -8.52
C GLU A 59 -41.55 12.75 -7.88
N GLU A 60 -40.55 12.38 -8.69
CA GLU A 60 -39.22 11.96 -8.24
C GLU A 60 -38.12 12.39 -9.22
N GLN A 61 -36.88 12.50 -8.75
CA GLN A 61 -35.72 12.86 -9.57
C GLN A 61 -34.52 11.96 -9.24
N THR A 62 -33.85 11.42 -10.27
CA THR A 62 -32.65 10.57 -10.10
C THR A 62 -31.84 10.52 -11.40
N ASP A 63 -30.51 10.65 -11.30
CA ASP A 63 -29.52 10.38 -12.37
C ASP A 63 -29.85 10.93 -13.78
N GLY A 64 -30.36 12.17 -13.87
CA GLY A 64 -30.69 12.80 -15.16
C GLY A 64 -32.06 12.38 -15.72
N TRP A 65 -32.92 11.82 -14.88
CA TRP A 65 -34.29 11.46 -15.18
C TRP A 65 -35.26 12.06 -14.17
N TYR A 66 -36.45 12.41 -14.66
CA TYR A 66 -37.60 12.79 -13.85
C TYR A 66 -38.65 11.68 -13.95
N LYS A 67 -39.17 11.26 -12.80
CA LYS A 67 -40.42 10.53 -12.75
C LYS A 67 -41.53 11.55 -12.90
N ILE A 68 -42.15 11.55 -14.07
CA ILE A 68 -43.16 12.51 -14.45
C ILE A 68 -44.56 11.90 -14.34
N LYS A 69 -45.54 12.76 -14.13
CA LYS A 69 -46.97 12.45 -14.25
C LYS A 69 -47.64 13.44 -15.19
N THR A 70 -48.25 12.92 -16.25
CA THR A 70 -48.98 13.72 -17.25
C THR A 70 -50.34 14.17 -16.71
N ASN A 71 -50.97 15.13 -17.38
CA ASN A 71 -52.33 15.59 -17.03
C ASN A 71 -53.39 14.49 -17.14
N THR A 72 -53.13 13.44 -17.94
CA THR A 72 -53.98 12.25 -18.04
C THR A 72 -53.75 11.23 -16.92
N GLY A 73 -52.80 11.50 -16.01
CA GLY A 73 -52.50 10.66 -14.85
C GLY A 73 -51.46 9.57 -15.09
N ASN A 74 -50.92 9.43 -16.31
CA ASN A 74 -49.90 8.43 -16.64
C ASN A 74 -48.55 8.81 -16.05
N THR A 75 -47.85 7.84 -15.46
CA THR A 75 -46.56 8.05 -14.80
C THR A 75 -45.43 7.26 -15.45
N GLY A 76 -44.21 7.81 -15.39
CA GLY A 76 -43.02 7.13 -15.86
C GLY A 76 -41.78 8.01 -15.90
N TRP A 77 -40.64 7.43 -16.27
CA TRP A 77 -39.35 8.11 -16.24
C TRP A 77 -39.01 8.73 -17.58
N ALA A 78 -38.84 10.05 -17.59
CA ALA A 78 -38.47 10.83 -18.76
C ALA A 78 -37.11 11.50 -18.55
N SER A 79 -36.32 11.57 -19.62
CA SER A 79 -34.99 12.21 -19.55
C SER A 79 -35.16 13.68 -19.21
N SER A 80 -34.53 14.13 -18.11
CA SER A 80 -34.62 15.51 -17.65
C SER A 80 -34.05 16.52 -18.65
N THR A 81 -33.25 16.06 -19.62
CA THR A 81 -32.72 16.86 -20.73
C THR A 81 -33.82 17.53 -21.56
N TYR A 82 -35.02 16.95 -21.58
CA TYR A 82 -36.12 17.38 -22.45
C TYR A 82 -37.31 17.95 -21.68
N ILE A 83 -37.14 18.31 -20.40
CA ILE A 83 -38.20 18.87 -19.56
C ILE A 83 -37.68 20.15 -18.90
N SER A 84 -38.30 21.29 -19.22
CA SER A 84 -38.02 22.61 -18.65
C SER A 84 -38.93 22.87 -17.46
N LEU A 85 -38.38 23.09 -16.27
CA LEU A 85 -39.19 23.29 -15.05
C LEU A 85 -39.90 24.66 -15.06
N SER A 86 -41.18 24.65 -14.71
CA SER A 86 -41.98 25.85 -14.43
C SER A 86 -42.31 25.86 -12.93
N ASN A 87 -41.63 26.73 -12.18
CA ASN A 87 -42.03 27.06 -10.82
C ASN A 87 -42.84 28.35 -10.84
N ASN A 88 -43.98 28.36 -10.16
CA ASN A 88 -44.63 29.61 -9.78
C ASN A 88 -43.66 30.43 -8.94
N GLU A 89 -43.54 31.70 -9.31
CA GLU A 89 -42.75 32.69 -8.61
C GLU A 89 -43.23 32.83 -7.16
N SER A 90 -42.35 32.49 -6.22
CA SER A 90 -42.27 33.19 -4.96
C SER A 90 -41.08 34.13 -5.06
N ASN A 91 -41.38 35.43 -5.01
CA ASN A 91 -40.45 36.56 -5.00
C ASN A 91 -39.55 36.53 -3.75
N ASP A 92 -38.56 35.64 -3.74
CA ASP A 92 -37.36 35.80 -2.93
C ASP A 92 -36.18 35.92 -3.88
N ASN A 93 -35.63 37.12 -3.95
CA ASN A 93 -34.41 37.43 -4.69
C ASN A 93 -33.30 36.48 -4.19
N PRO A 94 -32.82 35.50 -5.00
CA PRO A 94 -31.89 34.50 -4.49
C PRO A 94 -30.58 35.19 -4.11
N SER A 95 -30.18 35.00 -2.86
CA SER A 95 -28.93 35.50 -2.28
C SER A 95 -27.76 35.36 -3.26
N SER A 96 -26.97 36.44 -3.41
CA SER A 96 -25.80 36.50 -4.29
C SER A 96 -24.74 35.42 -4.00
N ASP A 97 -24.84 34.72 -2.87
CA ASP A 97 -23.94 33.61 -2.50
C ASP A 97 -24.06 32.35 -3.39
N ASN A 98 -25.20 32.19 -4.09
CA ASN A 98 -25.47 31.00 -4.93
C ASN A 98 -25.17 31.19 -6.42
N GLN A 99 -24.70 32.36 -6.86
CA GLN A 99 -24.34 32.59 -8.26
C GLN A 99 -22.86 32.30 -8.53
N ARG A 100 -22.57 31.70 -9.68
CA ARG A 100 -21.21 31.39 -10.15
C ARG A 100 -20.98 31.90 -11.57
N ARG A 101 -19.86 32.59 -11.80
CA ARG A 101 -19.41 33.07 -13.10
C ARG A 101 -18.44 32.08 -13.71
N VAL A 102 -18.67 31.72 -14.97
CA VAL A 102 -17.74 30.93 -15.77
C VAL A 102 -16.49 31.76 -16.08
N THR A 103 -15.30 31.21 -15.85
CA THR A 103 -14.02 31.92 -16.00
C THR A 103 -13.22 31.55 -17.27
N ILE A 104 -13.76 30.66 -18.11
CA ILE A 104 -13.13 30.17 -19.34
C ILE A 104 -14.11 30.17 -20.51
N GLU A 105 -13.60 30.38 -21.72
CA GLU A 105 -14.38 30.27 -22.95
C GLU A 105 -14.60 28.80 -23.35
N GLY A 106 -15.85 28.43 -23.64
CA GLY A 106 -16.19 27.10 -24.15
C GLY A 106 -16.23 25.99 -23.09
N LEU A 107 -16.59 26.31 -21.85
CA LEU A 107 -16.70 25.34 -20.76
C LEU A 107 -17.80 24.31 -21.05
N ASN A 108 -17.45 23.03 -21.08
CA ASN A 108 -18.44 21.96 -21.29
C ASN A 108 -19.30 21.77 -20.03
N MET A 109 -20.59 22.07 -20.13
CA MET A 109 -21.60 21.62 -19.18
C MET A 109 -22.06 20.22 -19.59
N ARG A 110 -22.00 19.27 -18.66
CA ARG A 110 -22.19 17.83 -18.90
C ARG A 110 -23.41 17.30 -18.15
N ASN A 111 -23.91 16.14 -18.57
CA ASN A 111 -25.02 15.48 -17.88
C ASN A 111 -24.62 14.64 -16.66
N GLY A 112 -23.34 14.66 -16.26
CA GLY A 112 -22.83 14.00 -15.06
C GLY A 112 -21.48 14.59 -14.63
N ALA A 113 -21.10 14.36 -13.37
CA ALA A 113 -19.87 14.87 -12.76
C ALA A 113 -18.66 14.04 -13.22
N GLY A 114 -18.07 14.41 -14.36
CA GLY A 114 -16.88 13.76 -14.91
C GLY A 114 -16.67 14.04 -16.40
N THR A 115 -15.44 13.90 -16.89
CA THR A 115 -15.11 14.17 -18.29
C THR A 115 -15.61 13.10 -19.27
N SER A 116 -15.93 11.89 -18.76
CA SER A 116 -16.54 10.79 -19.52
C SER A 116 -18.02 11.01 -19.85
N TYR A 117 -18.71 11.90 -19.14
CA TYR A 117 -20.11 12.23 -19.40
C TYR A 117 -20.24 13.16 -20.60
N ARG A 118 -21.31 13.01 -21.40
CA ARG A 118 -21.50 13.81 -22.62
C ARG A 118 -21.66 15.30 -22.28
N ALA A 119 -21.04 16.16 -23.07
CA ALA A 119 -21.31 17.60 -23.01
C ALA A 119 -22.72 17.85 -23.56
N ILE A 120 -23.54 18.54 -22.78
CA ILE A 120 -24.90 18.94 -23.16
C ILE A 120 -24.94 20.38 -23.69
N THR A 121 -23.97 21.22 -23.33
CA THR A 121 -23.74 22.53 -23.98
C THR A 121 -22.33 23.05 -23.66
N LYS A 122 -21.91 24.13 -24.34
CA LYS A 122 -20.69 24.89 -24.05
C LYS A 122 -21.05 26.28 -23.55
N LEU A 123 -20.50 26.66 -22.41
CA LEU A 123 -20.72 27.94 -21.76
C LEU A 123 -19.60 28.92 -22.13
N LYS A 124 -19.96 30.18 -22.35
CA LYS A 124 -18.99 31.25 -22.66
C LYS A 124 -18.39 31.83 -21.38
N ASN A 125 -17.21 32.41 -21.49
CA ASN A 125 -16.60 33.16 -20.39
C ASN A 125 -17.55 34.28 -19.92
N GLY A 126 -17.65 34.46 -18.61
CA GLY A 126 -18.55 35.44 -17.98
C GLY A 126 -20.00 35.00 -17.83
N THR A 127 -20.37 33.80 -18.31
CA THR A 127 -21.73 33.26 -18.15
C THR A 127 -22.05 33.04 -16.67
N ILE A 128 -23.22 33.50 -16.21
CA ILE A 128 -23.67 33.32 -14.82
C ILE A 128 -24.53 32.06 -14.70
N LEU A 129 -24.23 31.25 -13.70
CA LEU A 129 -24.87 29.99 -13.39
C LEU A 129 -25.39 30.03 -11.95
N GLU A 130 -26.52 29.38 -11.70
CA GLU A 130 -27.01 29.12 -10.35
C GLU A 130 -26.34 27.84 -9.84
N LEU A 131 -25.60 27.91 -8.72
CA LEU A 131 -24.97 26.77 -8.09
C LEU A 131 -25.99 26.01 -7.25
N ILE A 132 -26.17 24.72 -7.57
CA ILE A 132 -27.05 23.81 -6.80
C ILE A 132 -26.23 23.04 -5.77
N SER A 133 -25.07 22.51 -6.15
CA SER A 133 -24.18 21.75 -5.25
C SER A 133 -22.77 21.62 -5.83
N GLU A 134 -21.77 21.34 -4.99
CA GLU A 134 -20.38 21.13 -5.43
C GLU A 134 -19.78 19.88 -4.77
N ASN A 135 -19.18 18.98 -5.56
CA ASN A 135 -18.57 17.74 -5.06
C ASN A 135 -17.48 17.23 -6.02
N ASN A 136 -16.34 16.79 -5.48
CA ASN A 136 -15.23 16.17 -6.23
C ASN A 136 -14.75 16.99 -7.46
N GLY A 137 -14.66 18.32 -7.34
CA GLY A 137 -14.22 19.21 -8.41
C GLY A 137 -15.25 19.43 -9.53
N TRP A 138 -16.50 19.00 -9.32
CA TRP A 138 -17.62 19.29 -10.22
C TRP A 138 -18.73 20.03 -9.49
N SER A 139 -19.22 21.10 -10.11
CA SER A 139 -20.34 21.90 -9.65
C SER A 139 -21.58 21.52 -10.44
N LYS A 140 -22.62 21.10 -9.73
CA LYS A 140 -23.97 20.97 -10.26
C LYS A 140 -24.57 22.36 -10.34
N VAL A 141 -24.95 22.75 -11.54
CA VAL A 141 -25.35 24.11 -11.88
C VAL A 141 -26.64 24.10 -12.69
N LYS A 142 -27.39 25.19 -12.58
CA LYS A 142 -28.54 25.48 -13.44
C LYS A 142 -28.22 26.65 -14.34
N TYR A 143 -28.50 26.46 -15.63
CA TYR A 143 -28.27 27.44 -16.68
C TYR A 143 -29.30 27.25 -17.78
N ASP A 144 -29.96 28.35 -18.18
CA ASP A 144 -30.98 28.35 -19.24
C ASP A 144 -32.09 27.29 -19.01
N GLY A 145 -32.56 27.19 -17.76
CA GLY A 145 -33.58 26.21 -17.33
C GLY A 145 -33.10 24.75 -17.25
N ARG A 146 -31.83 24.45 -17.57
CA ARG A 146 -31.26 23.09 -17.59
C ARG A 146 -30.31 22.87 -16.42
N ILE A 147 -30.35 21.68 -15.83
CA ILE A 147 -29.39 21.26 -14.79
C ILE A 147 -28.26 20.45 -15.46
N GLY A 148 -27.02 20.81 -15.14
CA GLY A 148 -25.83 20.12 -15.62
C GLY A 148 -24.68 20.18 -14.64
N TYR A 149 -23.57 19.56 -15.00
CA TYR A 149 -22.34 19.55 -14.22
C TYR A 149 -21.23 20.23 -15.00
N VAL A 150 -20.55 21.16 -14.36
CA VAL A 150 -19.37 21.84 -14.89
C VAL A 150 -18.21 21.62 -13.94
N TYR A 151 -16.98 21.71 -14.45
CA TYR A 151 -15.81 21.55 -13.60
C TYR A 151 -15.64 22.80 -12.72
N SER A 152 -15.56 22.62 -11.40
CA SER A 152 -15.67 23.67 -10.39
C SER A 152 -14.55 24.71 -10.48
N ASP A 153 -13.36 24.30 -10.90
CA ASP A 153 -12.21 25.20 -11.05
C ASP A 153 -12.44 26.32 -12.08
N TYR A 154 -13.46 26.18 -12.93
CA TYR A 154 -13.85 27.18 -13.91
C TYR A 154 -15.02 28.07 -13.47
N LEU A 155 -15.40 28.00 -12.19
CA LEU A 155 -16.46 28.80 -11.60
C LEU A 155 -15.91 29.74 -10.52
N GLU A 156 -16.43 30.96 -10.49
CA GLU A 156 -16.09 31.98 -9.51
C GLU A 156 -17.37 32.53 -8.85
N LYS A 157 -17.37 32.80 -7.54
CA LYS A 157 -18.54 33.39 -6.86
C LYS A 157 -18.86 34.76 -7.46
N VAL A 158 -20.14 35.01 -7.78
CA VAL A 158 -20.59 36.35 -8.16
C VAL A 158 -20.90 37.10 -6.87
N SER A 159 -19.91 37.82 -6.35
CA SER A 159 -20.16 38.77 -5.26
C SER A 159 -20.65 40.09 -5.86
N ASP A 160 -21.65 40.72 -5.25
CA ASP A 160 -22.12 42.03 -5.70
C ASP A 160 -20.98 43.05 -5.64
N SER A 161 -20.77 43.71 -6.79
CA SER A 161 -19.94 44.92 -7.01
C SER A 161 -18.49 44.72 -7.46
N ASN A 162 -18.27 45.14 -8.71
CA ASN A 162 -17.08 45.78 -9.28
C ASN A 162 -15.82 44.96 -9.57
N ILE A 163 -15.48 44.93 -10.87
CA ILE A 163 -14.15 44.68 -11.41
C ILE A 163 -13.13 45.48 -10.60
N ASN A 164 -12.31 44.79 -9.82
CA ASN A 164 -11.06 45.35 -9.34
C ASN A 164 -9.95 44.44 -9.86
N THR A 165 -9.40 44.80 -11.02
CA THR A 165 -8.09 44.38 -11.53
C THR A 165 -6.96 44.95 -10.66
N ARG A 166 -7.14 45.00 -9.34
CA ARG A 166 -6.09 45.35 -8.41
C ARG A 166 -5.34 44.09 -8.04
N ALA A 167 -4.05 44.09 -8.35
CA ALA A 167 -3.12 43.14 -7.78
C ALA A 167 -3.26 43.20 -6.26
N ASN A 168 -3.54 42.05 -5.63
CA ASN A 168 -3.62 41.96 -4.17
C ASN A 168 -2.24 42.16 -3.54
N THR A 169 -1.18 41.81 -4.28
CA THR A 169 0.22 42.05 -3.87
C THR A 169 1.10 42.28 -5.11
N THR A 170 2.07 43.17 -5.04
CA THR A 170 3.14 43.27 -6.06
C THR A 170 4.34 42.45 -5.61
N LYS A 171 4.77 41.50 -6.44
CA LYS A 171 5.93 40.64 -6.20
C LYS A 171 7.02 40.91 -7.22
N VAL A 172 8.26 40.56 -6.89
CA VAL A 172 9.43 40.64 -7.77
C VAL A 172 9.88 39.25 -8.17
N VAL A 173 10.21 39.09 -9.44
CA VAL A 173 10.84 37.87 -9.95
C VAL A 173 12.26 37.76 -9.37
N ASN A 174 12.53 36.69 -8.60
CA ASN A 174 13.83 36.46 -7.94
C ASN A 174 14.69 35.39 -8.64
N TYR A 175 14.43 35.17 -9.93
CA TYR A 175 15.06 34.16 -10.77
C TYR A 175 15.42 34.78 -12.13
N ASP A 176 16.45 34.27 -12.82
CA ASP A 176 17.03 34.93 -14.00
C ASP A 176 16.00 35.27 -15.08
N PHE A 177 15.06 34.35 -15.32
CA PHE A 177 13.83 34.64 -16.06
C PHE A 177 12.72 33.64 -15.77
N LEU A 178 11.47 34.08 -15.91
CA LEU A 178 10.26 33.34 -15.63
C LEU A 178 9.33 33.34 -16.83
N ASN A 179 8.90 32.15 -17.26
CA ASN A 179 7.93 32.01 -18.33
C ASN A 179 6.52 32.35 -17.82
N VAL A 180 5.86 33.30 -18.48
CA VAL A 180 4.45 33.61 -18.29
C VAL A 180 3.63 32.66 -19.16
N ARG A 181 2.67 31.97 -18.56
CA ARG A 181 1.90 30.91 -19.21
C ARG A 181 0.42 31.21 -19.22
N SER A 182 -0.27 30.63 -20.19
CA SER A 182 -1.73 30.71 -20.32
C SER A 182 -2.50 29.99 -19.20
N GLY A 183 -1.84 29.10 -18.44
CA GLY A 183 -2.43 28.35 -17.32
C GLY A 183 -1.41 27.88 -16.28
N PRO A 184 -1.86 27.43 -15.08
CA PRO A 184 -1.01 27.09 -13.94
C PRO A 184 -0.37 25.69 -14.05
N SER A 185 0.38 25.44 -15.12
CA SER A 185 1.26 24.27 -15.24
C SER A 185 2.37 24.50 -16.26
N THR A 186 3.40 23.65 -16.25
CA THR A 186 4.49 23.69 -17.24
C THR A 186 4.06 23.20 -18.64
N SER A 187 2.90 22.55 -18.76
CA SER A 187 2.35 22.08 -20.04
C SER A 187 1.53 23.13 -20.80
N HIS A 188 1.21 24.27 -20.18
CA HIS A 188 0.50 25.37 -20.84
C HIS A 188 1.44 26.21 -21.70
N SER A 189 0.90 26.76 -22.79
CA SER A 189 1.65 27.60 -23.74
C SER A 189 2.28 28.81 -23.05
N ILE A 190 3.51 29.13 -23.44
CA ILE A 190 4.23 30.32 -22.99
C ILE A 190 3.65 31.51 -23.75
N VAL A 191 3.15 32.51 -23.03
CA VAL A 191 2.52 33.72 -23.58
C VAL A 191 3.35 34.98 -23.30
N GLY A 192 4.46 34.84 -22.58
CA GLY A 192 5.38 35.93 -22.27
C GLY A 192 6.55 35.49 -21.39
N LYS A 193 7.40 36.45 -21.04
CA LYS A 193 8.59 36.26 -20.20
C LYS A 193 8.75 37.45 -19.26
N LEU A 194 9.15 37.17 -18.02
CA LEU A 194 9.57 38.16 -17.02
C LEU A 194 11.02 37.89 -16.65
N ASN A 195 11.84 38.91 -16.47
CA ASN A 195 13.23 38.80 -16.07
C ASN A 195 13.41 39.04 -14.56
N ARG A 196 14.57 38.66 -14.02
CA ARG A 196 14.93 38.95 -12.62
C ARG A 196 14.74 40.44 -12.32
N GLY A 197 14.05 40.75 -11.24
CA GLY A 197 13.76 42.13 -10.83
C GLY A 197 12.40 42.65 -11.31
N ASP A 198 11.78 42.02 -12.31
CA ASP A 198 10.48 42.45 -12.83
C ASP A 198 9.41 42.39 -11.74
N LYS A 199 8.63 43.47 -11.65
CA LYS A 199 7.51 43.59 -10.72
C LYS A 199 6.25 43.06 -11.38
N VAL A 200 5.57 42.14 -10.70
CA VAL A 200 4.36 41.50 -11.18
C VAL A 200 3.23 41.63 -10.17
N GLY A 201 2.08 42.10 -10.65
CA GLY A 201 0.86 42.16 -9.85
C GLY A 201 0.24 40.78 -9.72
N VAL A 202 0.25 40.23 -8.50
CA VAL A 202 -0.34 38.92 -8.19
C VAL A 202 -1.79 39.11 -7.73
N ILE A 203 -2.70 38.48 -8.45
CA ILE A 203 -4.14 38.46 -8.20
C ILE A 203 -4.45 37.38 -7.16
N SER A 204 -3.91 36.17 -7.33
CA SER A 204 -4.08 35.05 -6.38
C SER A 204 -2.98 34.00 -6.55
N GLU A 205 -2.84 33.09 -5.58
CA GLU A 205 -1.85 32.00 -5.61
C GLU A 205 -2.50 30.67 -5.22
N SER A 206 -2.24 29.61 -5.98
CA SER A 206 -2.73 28.26 -5.67
C SER A 206 -1.85 27.20 -6.33
N ASN A 207 -1.65 26.08 -5.65
CA ASN A 207 -0.93 24.90 -6.19
C ASN A 207 0.45 25.21 -6.81
N GLY A 208 1.18 26.18 -6.25
CA GLY A 208 2.52 26.58 -6.72
C GLY A 208 2.54 27.52 -7.93
N TRP A 209 1.40 28.09 -8.32
CA TRP A 209 1.26 29.06 -9.40
C TRP A 209 0.58 30.34 -8.93
N SER A 210 1.11 31.48 -9.37
CA SER A 210 0.57 32.81 -9.11
C SER A 210 -0.19 33.28 -10.34
N LYS A 211 -1.48 33.58 -10.16
CA LYS A 211 -2.33 34.25 -11.13
C LYS A 211 -1.94 35.71 -11.16
N ILE A 212 -1.56 36.23 -12.32
CA ILE A 212 -1.04 37.57 -12.50
C ILE A 212 -1.83 38.31 -13.58
N ASN A 213 -1.82 39.64 -13.51
CA ASN A 213 -2.18 40.46 -14.64
C ASN A 213 -0.92 40.72 -15.48
N TYR A 214 -0.88 40.23 -16.71
CA TYR A 214 0.20 40.44 -17.66
C TYR A 214 -0.38 41.05 -18.94
N ASN A 215 -0.02 42.31 -19.23
CA ASN A 215 -0.51 43.09 -20.36
C ASN A 215 -2.04 43.15 -20.49
N GLY A 216 -2.74 43.33 -19.36
CA GLY A 216 -4.21 43.40 -19.33
C GLY A 216 -4.90 42.04 -19.43
N LYS A 217 -4.14 40.93 -19.45
CA LYS A 217 -4.66 39.57 -19.53
C LYS A 217 -4.27 38.76 -18.31
N VAL A 218 -5.22 37.99 -17.79
CA VAL A 218 -4.96 37.01 -16.72
C VAL A 218 -4.02 35.93 -17.26
N SER A 219 -2.87 35.78 -16.61
CA SER A 219 -1.84 34.80 -16.96
C SER A 219 -1.27 34.16 -15.68
N TYR A 220 -0.38 33.18 -15.83
CA TYR A 220 0.15 32.41 -14.70
C TYR A 220 1.67 32.31 -14.75
N VAL A 221 2.30 32.44 -13.60
CA VAL A 221 3.74 32.24 -13.41
C VAL A 221 3.96 31.36 -12.19
N SER A 222 5.07 30.63 -12.12
CA SER A 222 5.28 29.75 -10.97
C SER A 222 5.65 30.55 -9.73
N SER A 223 4.89 30.38 -8.65
CA SER A 223 5.00 31.15 -7.40
C SER A 223 6.38 31.00 -6.74
N ARG A 224 7.07 29.88 -6.99
CA ARG A 224 8.41 29.60 -6.45
C ARG A 224 9.49 30.59 -6.89
N TYR A 225 9.24 31.35 -7.96
CA TYR A 225 10.18 32.33 -8.53
C TYR A 225 9.72 33.78 -8.33
N LEU A 226 8.68 33.97 -7.51
CA LEU A 226 8.22 35.27 -7.08
C LEU A 226 8.58 35.46 -5.60
N SER A 227 9.12 36.62 -5.29
CA SER A 227 9.37 37.11 -3.93
C SER A 227 8.51 38.33 -3.69
N ASN A 228 8.01 38.54 -2.47
CA ASN A 228 7.30 39.79 -2.19
C ASN A 228 8.24 40.98 -2.41
N LEU A 229 7.75 42.06 -3.02
CA LEU A 229 8.51 43.29 -3.22
C LEU A 229 8.86 43.87 -1.85
N SER A 230 10.00 43.42 -1.31
CA SER A 230 10.60 44.00 -0.12
C SER A 230 11.54 45.08 -0.64
N ASN A 231 11.19 46.33 -0.36
CA ASN A 231 12.12 47.44 -0.54
C ASN A 231 13.31 47.20 0.40
N THR A 232 14.40 46.65 -0.11
CA THR A 232 15.74 46.89 0.45
C THR A 232 16.35 47.99 -0.42
N ASN A 233 16.86 49.10 0.10
CA ASN A 233 17.87 49.18 1.16
C ASN A 233 18.09 50.66 1.56
N PRO A 234 18.79 51.01 2.65
CA PRO A 234 19.21 50.25 3.82
C PRO A 234 18.85 51.01 5.12
N GLU A 235 17.77 50.66 5.81
CA GLU A 235 17.67 50.89 7.27
C GLU A 235 16.36 50.26 7.78
N LYS A 236 16.51 49.47 8.85
CA LYS A 236 15.53 49.15 9.91
C LYS A 236 14.29 50.08 9.88
N PRO A 237 13.01 49.61 9.92
CA PRO A 237 12.42 49.00 11.12
C PRO A 237 11.17 48.08 10.94
N ASP A 238 10.81 47.37 12.03
CA ASP A 238 9.48 47.08 12.64
C ASP A 238 8.23 46.65 11.84
N SER A 239 7.25 45.92 12.37
CA SER A 239 7.06 45.05 13.55
C SER A 239 5.56 44.69 13.51
N ASN A 240 5.19 43.52 12.97
CA ASN A 240 3.92 42.91 13.34
C ASN A 240 4.24 41.72 14.25
N ASN A 241 4.05 41.98 15.54
CA ASN A 241 4.33 41.08 16.65
C ASN A 241 3.39 39.86 16.61
N GLU A 242 3.75 38.83 15.84
CA GLU A 242 3.42 37.46 16.26
C GLU A 242 4.23 37.20 17.54
N SER A 243 3.55 37.14 18.69
CA SER A 243 4.23 36.95 19.97
C SER A 243 4.94 35.60 19.98
N VAL A 244 6.24 35.63 20.27
CA VAL A 244 7.02 34.43 20.56
C VAL A 244 6.38 33.79 21.78
N LYS A 245 5.83 32.59 21.62
CA LYS A 245 5.23 31.83 22.72
C LYS A 245 6.30 31.31 23.67
N GLU A 246 7.44 30.92 23.11
CA GLU A 246 8.57 30.39 23.87
C GLU A 246 9.86 30.40 23.05
N THR A 247 11.00 30.47 23.74
CA THR A 247 12.32 30.32 23.12
C THR A 247 12.81 28.88 23.28
N LYS A 248 13.24 28.27 22.18
CA LYS A 248 13.83 26.92 22.16
C LYS A 248 15.26 26.96 21.60
N VAL A 249 16.07 26.01 22.01
CA VAL A 249 17.45 25.77 21.60
C VAL A 249 17.49 24.61 20.59
N VAL A 250 18.31 24.75 19.57
CA VAL A 250 18.59 23.70 18.59
C VAL A 250 19.48 22.62 19.22
N ASN A 251 19.02 21.37 19.25
CA ASN A 251 19.74 20.24 19.86
C ASN A 251 20.39 19.29 18.84
N TYR A 252 20.52 19.74 17.59
CA TYR A 252 21.05 18.99 16.45
C TYR A 252 22.16 19.77 15.74
N ASP A 253 23.22 19.09 15.26
CA ASP A 253 24.44 19.74 14.77
C ASP A 253 24.18 20.79 13.68
N PHE A 254 23.28 20.50 12.73
CA PHE A 254 22.82 21.45 11.71
C PHE A 254 21.34 21.24 11.35
N LEU A 255 20.47 22.15 11.77
CA LEU A 255 19.03 22.15 11.52
C LEU A 255 18.67 23.01 10.30
N ASN A 256 18.05 22.41 9.29
CA ASN A 256 17.60 23.15 8.10
C ASN A 256 16.39 24.03 8.42
N VAL A 257 16.50 25.33 8.11
CA VAL A 257 15.40 26.30 8.16
C VAL A 257 14.71 26.35 6.81
N ARG A 258 13.39 26.25 6.81
CA ARG A 258 12.57 26.10 5.61
C ARG A 258 11.50 27.16 5.50
N SER A 259 11.05 27.40 4.27
CA SER A 259 9.97 28.32 3.96
C SER A 259 8.56 27.81 4.34
N GLY A 260 8.40 26.53 4.69
CA GLY A 260 7.12 25.92 5.08
C GLY A 260 7.29 24.62 5.90
N PRO A 261 6.21 24.11 6.54
CA PRO A 261 6.25 23.00 7.49
C PRO A 261 6.29 21.61 6.80
N SER A 262 7.30 21.39 5.95
CA SER A 262 7.58 20.08 5.35
C SER A 262 9.02 20.00 4.83
N THR A 263 9.51 18.78 4.57
CA THR A 263 10.82 18.57 3.92
C THR A 263 10.83 18.91 2.42
N SER A 264 9.66 19.08 1.79
CA SER A 264 9.53 19.49 0.39
C SER A 264 9.59 21.01 0.17
N HIS A 265 9.50 21.82 1.23
CA HIS A 265 9.74 23.27 1.18
C HIS A 265 11.22 23.62 1.08
N SER A 266 11.53 24.72 0.39
CA SER A 266 12.90 25.17 0.14
C SER A 266 13.68 25.44 1.43
N LYS A 267 14.94 24.98 1.48
CA LYS A 267 15.89 25.33 2.53
C LYS A 267 16.30 26.80 2.33
N ILE A 268 15.96 27.65 3.29
CA ILE A 268 16.23 29.09 3.28
C ILE A 268 17.32 29.49 4.29
N GLY A 269 17.79 28.54 5.09
CA GLY A 269 18.85 28.75 6.07
C GLY A 269 19.23 27.48 6.80
N THR A 270 20.18 27.61 7.72
CA THR A 270 20.57 26.53 8.64
C THR A 270 20.83 27.14 10.01
N LEU A 271 20.47 26.41 11.07
CA LEU A 271 20.81 26.71 12.46
C LEU A 271 21.78 25.64 12.97
N LYS A 272 22.69 26.02 13.85
CA LYS A 272 23.65 25.11 14.49
C LYS A 272 23.17 24.70 15.87
N LYS A 273 23.71 23.60 16.37
CA LYS A 273 23.47 23.15 17.75
C LYS A 273 23.82 24.26 18.74
N GLY A 274 22.89 24.57 19.64
CA GLY A 274 22.99 25.66 20.61
C GLY A 274 22.33 26.96 20.15
N ASP A 275 21.95 27.11 18.87
CA ASP A 275 21.25 28.31 18.39
C ASP A 275 19.87 28.42 19.07
N LYS A 276 19.52 29.64 19.49
CA LYS A 276 18.21 29.94 20.09
C LYS A 276 17.25 30.45 19.02
N VAL A 277 16.02 29.95 19.04
CA VAL A 277 14.95 30.38 18.14
C VAL A 277 13.68 30.68 18.93
N GLY A 278 13.07 31.83 18.62
CA GLY A 278 11.75 32.17 19.13
C GLY A 278 10.69 31.38 18.35
N VAL A 279 9.96 30.50 19.05
CA VAL A 279 8.88 29.69 18.50
C VAL A 279 7.56 30.45 18.65
N ILE A 280 6.87 30.63 17.54
CA ILE A 280 5.59 31.32 17.44
C ILE A 280 4.44 30.30 17.59
N SER A 281 4.56 29.13 16.97
CA SER A 281 3.59 28.03 17.08
C SER A 281 4.20 26.70 16.66
N GLU A 282 3.57 25.59 17.05
CA GLU A 282 3.96 24.24 16.64
C GLU A 282 2.74 23.47 16.13
N SER A 283 2.90 22.75 15.03
CA SER A 283 1.88 21.86 14.50
C SER A 283 2.50 20.80 13.58
N ASN A 284 1.98 19.57 13.62
CA ASN A 284 2.36 18.48 12.72
C ASN A 284 3.89 18.22 12.64
N GLY A 285 4.60 18.34 13.77
CA GLY A 285 6.05 18.09 13.83
C GLY A 285 6.95 19.24 13.34
N TRP A 286 6.37 20.41 13.06
CA TRP A 286 7.10 21.62 12.65
C TRP A 286 6.85 22.79 13.60
N SER A 287 7.92 23.51 13.91
CA SER A 287 7.89 24.77 14.65
C SER A 287 7.94 25.94 13.67
N LYS A 288 6.94 26.81 13.75
CA LYS A 288 6.98 28.15 13.16
C LYS A 288 7.88 29.02 14.05
N ILE A 289 8.96 29.54 13.49
CA ILE A 289 9.99 30.29 14.20
C ILE A 289 10.22 31.67 13.58
N LYS A 290 10.80 32.58 14.36
CA LYS A 290 11.37 33.82 13.84
C LYS A 290 12.83 33.60 13.44
N TYR A 291 13.15 33.78 12.16
CA TYR A 291 14.49 33.60 11.58
C TYR A 291 14.83 34.79 10.68
N ASN A 292 15.93 35.49 10.96
CA ASN A 292 16.35 36.71 10.25
C ASN A 292 15.22 37.75 10.08
N GLY A 293 14.45 37.98 11.15
CA GLY A 293 13.33 38.93 11.16
C GLY A 293 12.03 38.44 10.53
N ASN A 294 12.02 37.26 9.88
CA ASN A 294 10.88 36.70 9.16
C ASN A 294 10.36 35.40 9.77
N VAL A 295 9.13 35.01 9.42
CA VAL A 295 8.56 33.71 9.79
C VAL A 295 9.16 32.60 8.93
N ALA A 296 9.66 31.55 9.58
CA ALA A 296 10.22 30.36 8.95
C ALA A 296 9.80 29.09 9.70
N TYR A 297 10.17 27.91 9.18
CA TYR A 297 9.80 26.62 9.75
C TYR A 297 11.01 25.71 9.93
N VAL A 298 11.09 25.07 11.08
CA VAL A 298 12.08 24.03 11.39
C VAL A 298 11.37 22.83 12.00
N SER A 299 11.97 21.65 11.93
CA SER A 299 11.35 20.46 12.56
C SER A 299 11.40 20.60 14.08
N SER A 300 10.23 20.48 14.73
CA SER A 300 10.07 20.58 16.19
C SER A 300 10.91 19.55 16.95
N THR A 301 11.21 18.41 16.32
CA THR A 301 12.02 17.32 16.89
C THR A 301 13.43 17.78 17.28
N TYR A 302 13.94 18.84 16.66
CA TYR A 302 15.29 19.35 16.89
C TYR A 302 15.34 20.63 17.74
N LEU A 303 14.22 21.00 18.36
CA LEU A 303 14.10 22.15 19.24
C LEU A 303 13.72 21.71 20.67
N SER A 304 14.37 22.30 21.68
CA SER A 304 14.09 22.07 23.11
C SER A 304 13.99 23.39 23.87
N LYS A 305 13.02 23.58 24.78
CA LYS A 305 12.88 24.82 25.56
C LYS A 305 14.17 25.21 26.28
N GLU A 306 14.47 26.51 26.31
CA GLU A 306 15.57 27.03 27.10
C GLU A 306 15.16 27.22 28.57
N ASN A 307 15.46 26.24 29.41
CA ASN A 307 16.20 26.40 30.66
C ASN A 307 16.08 25.15 31.53
N THR A 308 17.15 24.98 32.31
CA THR A 308 17.39 24.04 33.41
C THR A 308 17.17 22.56 33.08
N THR A 309 18.28 21.82 33.17
CA THR A 309 18.35 20.41 33.53
C THR A 309 16.99 19.83 33.93
N PRO A 310 16.36 18.95 33.14
CA PRO A 310 15.04 18.44 33.48
C PRO A 310 15.06 17.87 34.90
N GLU A 311 14.32 18.49 35.80
CA GLU A 311 13.89 17.85 37.02
C GLU A 311 12.88 16.78 36.68
N VAL A 312 13.33 15.56 36.94
CA VAL A 312 12.52 14.37 37.07
C VAL A 312 11.59 14.55 38.26
N PRO A 313 10.36 14.00 38.23
CA PRO A 313 9.53 13.92 39.42
C PRO A 313 10.33 13.28 40.57
N SER A 314 10.59 14.04 41.63
CA SER A 314 11.19 13.54 42.86
C SER A 314 10.18 12.62 43.54
N ASN A 315 10.41 11.31 43.40
CA ASN A 315 9.78 10.31 44.27
C ASN A 315 10.87 9.76 45.21
N PRO A 316 11.02 10.32 46.43
CA PRO A 316 12.01 9.85 47.39
C PRO A 316 11.48 8.57 48.06
N GLY A 317 11.71 7.42 47.44
CA GLY A 317 11.35 6.13 48.03
C GLY A 317 11.72 4.88 47.23
N GLU A 318 12.20 5.00 45.99
CA GLU A 318 12.51 3.82 45.18
C GLU A 318 13.92 3.28 45.46
N SER A 319 14.01 2.08 46.03
CA SER A 319 15.25 1.36 46.31
C SER A 319 15.89 0.78 45.03
N ILE A 320 17.21 0.92 44.88
CA ILE A 320 17.98 0.28 43.80
C ILE A 320 17.90 -1.24 43.98
N LYS A 321 17.49 -1.97 42.94
CA LYS A 321 17.42 -3.44 42.97
C LYS A 321 18.76 -4.09 42.65
N GLU A 322 19.50 -3.53 41.69
CA GLU A 322 20.82 -4.03 41.30
C GLU A 322 21.64 -2.96 40.56
N THR A 323 22.96 -3.09 40.57
CA THR A 323 23.86 -2.23 39.80
C THR A 323 24.32 -2.96 38.53
N LYS A 324 24.22 -2.29 37.37
CA LYS A 324 24.65 -2.80 36.07
C LYS A 324 25.67 -1.89 35.40
N VAL A 325 26.47 -2.45 34.51
CA VAL A 325 27.50 -1.77 33.71
C VAL A 325 27.03 -1.65 32.27
N VAL A 326 27.27 -0.48 31.67
CA VAL A 326 27.01 -0.23 30.25
C VAL A 326 28.01 -1.00 29.38
N ASN A 327 27.51 -1.89 28.52
CA ASN A 327 28.35 -2.74 27.65
C ASN A 327 28.43 -2.25 26.19
N TYR A 328 27.90 -1.07 25.91
CA TYR A 328 27.83 -0.43 24.60
C TYR A 328 28.57 0.90 24.59
N GLU A 329 29.19 1.27 23.46
CA GLU A 329 30.09 2.43 23.36
C GLU A 329 29.46 3.72 23.90
N PHE A 330 28.20 3.98 23.52
CA PHE A 330 27.41 5.12 24.02
C PHE A 330 25.92 4.75 24.16
N LEU A 331 25.41 4.73 25.39
CA LEU A 331 24.02 4.41 25.72
C LEU A 331 23.21 5.69 25.99
N ASN A 332 22.14 5.90 25.22
CA ASN A 332 21.26 7.06 25.40
C ASN A 332 20.38 6.91 26.65
N VAL A 333 20.45 7.90 27.55
CA VAL A 333 19.57 8.04 28.73
C VAL A 333 18.36 8.88 28.34
N ARG A 334 17.15 8.42 28.68
CA ARG A 334 15.88 9.01 28.24
C ARG A 334 14.94 9.31 29.40
N SER A 335 14.00 10.22 29.17
CA SER A 335 12.96 10.59 30.15
C SER A 335 11.86 9.55 30.33
N GLY A 336 11.74 8.55 29.45
CA GLY A 336 10.79 7.43 29.57
C GLY A 336 11.18 6.19 28.77
N PRO A 337 10.47 5.05 28.96
CA PRO A 337 10.84 3.72 28.46
C PRO A 337 10.47 3.53 26.97
N SER A 338 11.01 4.39 26.10
CA SER A 338 10.79 4.34 24.66
C SER A 338 11.84 5.17 23.92
N THR A 339 12.14 4.79 22.67
CA THR A 339 13.00 5.59 21.78
C THR A 339 12.35 6.91 21.35
N SER A 340 11.04 7.06 21.50
CA SER A 340 10.30 8.31 21.25
C SER A 340 10.43 9.35 22.36
N HIS A 341 10.94 8.97 23.54
CA HIS A 341 11.11 9.89 24.67
C HIS A 341 12.45 10.63 24.59
N SER A 342 12.44 11.87 25.07
CA SER A 342 13.58 12.79 25.01
C SER A 342 14.85 12.16 25.56
N LYS A 343 15.94 12.27 24.80
CA LYS A 343 17.29 11.92 25.28
C LYS A 343 17.73 13.01 26.26
N ILE A 344 17.96 12.62 27.52
CA ILE A 344 18.34 13.51 28.63
C ILE A 344 19.79 13.31 29.08
N GLY A 345 20.50 12.33 28.50
CA GLY A 345 21.89 12.05 28.82
C GLY A 345 22.50 10.95 27.95
N THR A 346 23.78 10.66 28.17
CA THR A 346 24.47 9.52 27.55
C THR A 346 25.38 8.89 28.59
N LEU A 347 25.42 7.57 28.64
CA LEU A 347 26.38 6.79 29.42
C LEU A 347 27.38 6.16 28.45
N LYS A 348 28.63 6.04 28.86
CA LYS A 348 29.71 5.41 28.09
C LYS A 348 29.89 3.97 28.51
N LYS A 349 30.50 3.17 27.64
CA LYS A 349 30.90 1.80 27.97
C LYS A 349 31.74 1.78 29.24
N GLY A 350 31.34 0.96 30.21
CA GLY A 350 31.96 0.87 31.54
C GLY A 350 31.26 1.67 32.63
N ASP A 351 30.35 2.60 32.30
CA ASP A 351 29.60 3.37 33.30
C ASP A 351 28.70 2.44 34.12
N LYS A 352 28.67 2.66 35.44
CA LYS A 352 27.80 1.93 36.38
C LYS A 352 26.49 2.67 36.59
N VAL A 353 25.37 1.95 36.54
CA VAL A 353 24.03 2.50 36.81
C VAL A 353 23.26 1.64 37.80
N GLY A 354 22.64 2.29 38.78
CA GLY A 354 21.69 1.64 39.68
C GLY A 354 20.35 1.44 38.98
N VAL A 355 19.95 0.19 38.78
CA VAL A 355 18.68 -0.19 38.16
C VAL A 355 17.62 -0.35 39.26
N ILE A 356 16.50 0.33 39.08
CA ILE A 356 15.35 0.34 39.99
C ILE A 356 14.32 -0.72 39.55
N SER A 357 14.05 -0.83 38.25
CA SER A 357 13.17 -1.85 37.67
C SER A 357 13.44 -2.04 36.18
N GLU A 358 12.98 -3.16 35.61
CA GLU A 358 13.07 -3.44 34.17
C GLU A 358 11.73 -3.92 33.65
N SER A 359 11.30 -3.38 32.50
CA SER A 359 10.06 -3.80 31.83
C SER A 359 10.11 -3.42 30.36
N ASN A 360 9.56 -4.28 29.49
CA ASN A 360 9.41 -4.02 28.05
C ASN A 360 10.71 -3.59 27.33
N GLY A 361 11.86 -4.14 27.74
CA GLY A 361 13.17 -3.84 27.14
C GLY A 361 13.83 -2.53 27.60
N TRP A 362 13.28 -1.88 28.64
CA TRP A 362 13.81 -0.66 29.25
C TRP A 362 14.10 -0.85 30.74
N SER A 363 15.25 -0.36 31.17
CA SER A 363 15.66 -0.31 32.57
C SER A 363 15.43 1.09 33.11
N LYS A 364 14.61 1.18 34.16
CA LYS A 364 14.44 2.38 34.98
C LYS A 364 15.67 2.50 35.88
N ILE A 365 16.44 3.57 35.73
CA ILE A 365 17.74 3.77 36.39
C ILE A 365 17.77 5.05 37.21
N LYS A 366 18.68 5.12 38.17
CA LYS A 366 19.05 6.38 38.82
C LYS A 366 20.19 7.05 38.07
N TYR A 367 19.95 8.23 37.51
CA TYR A 367 20.89 9.03 36.75
C TYR A 367 20.88 10.48 37.28
N ASN A 368 22.04 10.97 37.74
CA ASN A 368 22.19 12.31 38.35
C ASN A 368 21.17 12.61 39.47
N GLY A 369 20.99 11.66 40.40
CA GLY A 369 20.08 11.79 41.54
C GLY A 369 18.60 11.57 41.21
N LYS A 370 18.26 11.29 39.94
CA LYS A 370 16.90 11.25 39.42
C LYS A 370 16.59 9.95 38.67
N VAL A 371 15.31 9.58 38.56
CA VAL A 371 14.82 8.46 37.73
C VAL A 371 14.92 8.77 36.22
N ALA A 372 15.52 7.88 35.46
CA ALA A 372 15.61 7.92 34.00
C ALA A 372 15.45 6.52 33.39
N TYR A 373 15.48 6.41 32.07
CA TYR A 373 15.32 5.14 31.37
C TYR A 373 16.41 4.92 30.32
N VAL A 374 16.96 3.71 30.27
CA VAL A 374 17.91 3.25 29.26
C VAL A 374 17.47 1.90 28.72
N SER A 375 17.90 1.52 27.51
CA SER A 375 17.56 0.20 26.99
C SER A 375 18.31 -0.89 27.74
N SER A 376 17.57 -1.89 28.24
CA SER A 376 18.10 -2.99 29.06
C SER A 376 19.12 -3.84 28.32
N THR A 377 19.03 -3.88 26.99
CA THR A 377 19.94 -4.61 26.10
C THR A 377 21.41 -4.17 26.24
N TYR A 378 21.64 -2.94 26.69
CA TYR A 378 22.98 -2.35 26.81
C TYR A 378 23.49 -2.30 28.24
N LEU A 379 22.80 -2.96 29.17
CA LEU A 379 23.19 -3.11 30.56
C LEU A 379 23.53 -4.57 30.87
N SER A 380 24.61 -4.77 31.62
CA SER A 380 25.06 -6.10 32.07
C SER A 380 25.31 -6.07 33.57
N LYS A 381 25.00 -7.14 34.31
CA LYS A 381 25.31 -7.19 35.75
C LYS A 381 26.82 -7.04 35.96
N GLU A 382 27.22 -6.30 36.98
CA GLU A 382 28.62 -6.21 37.35
C GLU A 382 29.07 -7.57 37.90
N ASN A 383 29.65 -8.38 37.02
CA ASN A 383 30.53 -9.45 37.39
C ASN A 383 31.86 -9.21 36.67
N THR A 384 32.89 -9.30 37.48
CA THR A 384 34.32 -9.32 37.18
C THR A 384 34.62 -9.99 35.85
N THR A 385 35.67 -9.50 35.18
CA THR A 385 36.39 -10.15 34.09
C THR A 385 36.04 -11.63 33.96
N PRO A 386 35.36 -12.09 32.89
CA PRO A 386 35.11 -13.51 32.77
C PRO A 386 36.43 -14.19 32.44
N GLU A 387 37.12 -14.62 33.48
CA GLU A 387 37.88 -15.85 33.38
C GLU A 387 36.91 -16.94 32.93
N VAL A 388 37.29 -17.56 31.82
CA VAL A 388 36.66 -18.78 31.33
C VAL A 388 36.61 -19.81 32.46
N PRO A 389 35.50 -20.52 32.67
CA PRO A 389 35.47 -21.66 33.58
C PRO A 389 36.54 -22.67 33.17
N SER A 390 37.54 -22.89 34.03
CA SER A 390 38.48 -23.99 33.91
C SER A 390 37.74 -25.28 34.25
N ASN A 391 37.15 -25.91 33.24
CA ASN A 391 36.71 -27.31 33.36
C ASN A 391 37.69 -28.20 32.56
N PRO A 392 38.63 -28.92 33.21
CA PRO A 392 39.68 -29.66 32.52
C PRO A 392 39.23 -30.97 31.83
N GLY A 393 37.93 -31.32 31.84
CA GLY A 393 37.47 -32.67 31.48
C GLY A 393 36.77 -32.85 30.12
N GLU A 394 36.59 -31.82 29.29
CA GLU A 394 35.81 -31.96 28.04
C GLU A 394 36.66 -32.50 26.87
N SER A 395 36.27 -33.65 26.32
CA SER A 395 36.91 -34.30 25.16
C SER A 395 36.58 -33.59 23.84
N ILE A 396 37.59 -33.33 23.01
CA ILE A 396 37.44 -32.79 21.63
C ILE A 396 36.72 -33.84 20.77
N LYS A 397 35.65 -33.44 20.07
CA LYS A 397 34.90 -34.33 19.15
C LYS A 397 35.52 -34.39 17.76
N GLU A 398 35.98 -33.25 17.26
CA GLU A 398 36.60 -33.13 15.93
C GLU A 398 37.47 -31.87 15.84
N THR A 399 38.42 -31.84 14.91
CA THR A 399 39.23 -30.66 14.61
C THR A 399 38.72 -30.03 13.30
N LYS A 400 38.49 -28.72 13.31
CA LYS A 400 38.07 -27.94 12.13
C LYS A 400 39.03 -26.81 11.83
N VAL A 401 39.02 -26.34 10.59
CA VAL A 401 39.85 -25.26 10.07
C VAL A 401 39.01 -24.00 9.89
N VAL A 402 39.55 -22.84 10.27
CA VAL A 402 38.91 -21.55 10.03
C VAL A 402 38.97 -21.19 8.56
N ASN A 403 37.83 -21.01 7.90
CA ASN A 403 37.74 -20.69 6.46
C ASN A 403 37.49 -19.19 6.17
N TYR A 404 37.57 -18.34 7.21
CA TYR A 404 37.33 -16.89 7.15
C TYR A 404 38.55 -16.09 7.61
N GLU A 405 38.79 -14.92 7.00
CA GLU A 405 40.02 -14.13 7.19
C GLU A 405 40.34 -13.84 8.66
N PHE A 406 39.32 -13.43 9.43
CA PHE A 406 39.42 -13.21 10.88
C PHE A 406 38.13 -13.61 11.60
N LEU A 407 38.16 -14.71 12.37
CA LEU A 407 37.04 -15.24 13.12
C LEU A 407 37.07 -14.79 14.59
N ASN A 408 36.05 -14.07 15.04
CA ASN A 408 35.94 -13.61 16.43
C ASN A 408 35.63 -14.78 17.38
N VAL A 409 36.46 -14.96 18.40
CA VAL A 409 36.27 -15.92 19.51
C VAL A 409 35.53 -15.24 20.65
N ARG A 410 34.51 -15.90 21.20
CA ARG A 410 33.58 -15.32 22.18
C ARG A 410 33.44 -16.17 23.43
N SER A 411 33.01 -15.55 24.53
CA SER A 411 32.74 -16.23 25.81
C SER A 411 31.48 -17.09 25.82
N GLY A 412 30.58 -16.97 24.81
CA GLY A 412 29.35 -17.76 24.70
C GLY A 412 28.78 -17.81 23.27
N PRO A 413 27.78 -18.68 23.01
CA PRO A 413 27.28 -19.00 21.68
C PRO A 413 26.30 -17.96 21.13
N SER A 414 26.73 -16.70 21.06
CA SER A 414 26.01 -15.64 20.34
C SER A 414 26.94 -14.46 20.00
N THR A 415 26.53 -13.62 19.05
CA THR A 415 27.24 -12.37 18.72
C THR A 415 27.15 -11.32 19.83
N SER A 416 26.25 -11.48 20.80
CA SER A 416 26.11 -10.60 21.97
C SER A 416 27.07 -10.95 23.13
N HIS A 417 27.73 -12.12 23.10
CA HIS A 417 28.75 -12.47 24.08
C HIS A 417 30.09 -11.77 23.80
N SER A 418 30.85 -11.50 24.87
CA SER A 418 32.11 -10.74 24.79
C SER A 418 33.12 -11.41 23.86
N LYS A 419 33.79 -10.62 23.03
CA LYS A 419 34.92 -11.06 22.21
C LYS A 419 36.13 -11.29 23.13
N VAL A 420 36.64 -12.51 23.15
CA VAL A 420 37.77 -12.95 23.99
C VAL A 420 39.01 -13.28 23.16
N GLY A 421 38.91 -13.28 21.83
CA GLY A 421 40.04 -13.56 20.93
C GLY A 421 39.67 -13.44 19.45
N THR A 422 40.63 -13.76 18.58
CA THR A 422 40.43 -13.84 17.12
C THR A 422 41.27 -14.99 16.57
N LEU A 423 40.71 -15.76 15.64
CA LEU A 423 41.41 -16.77 14.85
C LEU A 423 41.53 -16.29 13.41
N LYS A 424 42.57 -16.71 12.69
CA LYS A 424 42.81 -16.36 11.28
C LYS A 424 42.45 -17.52 10.36
N LYS A 425 42.24 -17.21 9.08
CA LYS A 425 42.02 -18.23 8.04
C LYS A 425 43.17 -19.25 8.05
N GLY A 426 42.83 -20.53 8.13
CA GLY A 426 43.79 -21.64 8.23
C GLY A 426 44.05 -22.12 9.66
N ASP A 427 43.66 -21.37 10.70
CA ASP A 427 43.82 -21.81 12.08
C ASP A 427 43.01 -23.09 12.34
N LYS A 428 43.62 -24.06 13.04
CA LYS A 428 42.94 -25.29 13.46
C LYS A 428 42.38 -25.12 14.87
N VAL A 429 41.13 -25.53 15.06
CA VAL A 429 40.45 -25.50 16.37
C VAL A 429 39.81 -26.84 16.71
N GLY A 430 40.04 -27.29 17.94
CA GLY A 430 39.34 -28.45 18.49
C GLY A 430 37.92 -28.07 18.89
N VAL A 431 36.94 -28.65 18.21
CA VAL A 431 35.50 -28.47 18.46
C VAL A 431 35.04 -29.52 19.47
N ILE A 432 34.43 -29.05 20.56
CA ILE A 432 33.89 -29.87 21.65
C ILE A 432 32.42 -30.21 21.38
N SER A 433 31.63 -29.26 20.88
CA SER A 433 30.23 -29.46 20.48
C SER A 433 29.73 -28.34 19.58
N GLU A 434 28.63 -28.58 18.85
CA GLU A 434 27.98 -27.59 17.99
C GLU A 434 26.48 -27.53 18.27
N SER A 435 25.93 -26.32 18.37
CA SER A 435 24.50 -26.10 18.57
C SER A 435 24.11 -24.69 18.15
N ASN A 436 22.93 -24.53 17.53
CA ASN A 436 22.35 -23.23 17.17
C ASN A 436 23.30 -22.31 16.37
N GLY A 437 24.12 -22.89 15.49
CA GLY A 437 25.08 -22.14 14.66
C GLY A 437 26.39 -21.76 15.35
N TRP A 438 26.64 -22.19 16.59
CA TRP A 438 27.89 -21.94 17.32
C TRP A 438 28.64 -23.22 17.67
N SER A 439 29.95 -23.21 17.44
CA SER A 439 30.88 -24.27 17.84
C SER A 439 31.52 -23.89 19.17
N LYS A 440 31.35 -24.74 20.17
CA LYS A 440 32.10 -24.70 21.42
C LYS A 440 33.50 -25.25 21.14
N ILE A 441 34.53 -24.44 21.35
CA ILE A 441 35.92 -24.75 20.98
C ILE A 441 36.85 -24.64 22.19
N LYS A 442 38.01 -25.30 22.09
CA LYS A 442 39.14 -25.06 22.99
C LYS A 442 40.04 -23.97 22.41
N TYR A 443 40.19 -22.86 23.13
CA TYR A 443 40.99 -21.70 22.73
C TYR A 443 41.87 -21.27 23.91
N ASN A 444 43.20 -21.25 23.74
CA ASN A 444 44.20 -20.95 24.78
C ASN A 444 44.00 -21.76 26.09
N GLY A 445 43.74 -23.06 25.97
CA GLY A 445 43.53 -23.95 27.12
C GLY A 445 42.18 -23.82 27.82
N LYS A 446 41.30 -22.93 27.33
CA LYS A 446 40.03 -22.52 27.92
C LYS A 446 38.87 -22.77 26.92
N VAL A 447 37.64 -22.97 27.40
CA VAL A 447 36.45 -23.14 26.55
C VAL A 447 35.96 -21.79 26.02
N ALA A 448 35.71 -21.69 24.71
CA ALA A 448 35.18 -20.51 24.06
C ALA A 448 34.23 -20.89 22.92
N TYR A 449 33.67 -19.90 22.22
CA TYR A 449 32.67 -20.10 21.19
C TYR A 449 33.00 -19.30 19.93
N VAL A 450 32.84 -19.93 18.78
CA VAL A 450 32.97 -19.30 17.46
C VAL A 450 31.77 -19.68 16.60
N SER A 451 31.47 -18.89 15.59
CA SER A 451 30.37 -19.23 14.68
C SER A 451 30.78 -20.41 13.80
N SER A 452 29.96 -21.48 13.81
CA SER A 452 30.23 -22.73 13.10
C SER A 452 30.31 -22.54 11.59
N SER A 453 29.65 -21.48 11.09
CA SER A 453 29.68 -21.08 9.68
C SER A 453 31.06 -20.74 9.14
N TYR A 454 32.02 -20.49 10.02
CA TYR A 454 33.40 -20.13 9.65
C TYR A 454 34.40 -21.26 9.95
N LEU A 455 33.90 -22.46 10.26
CA LEU A 455 34.69 -23.66 10.46
C LEU A 455 34.35 -24.67 9.35
N SER A 456 35.37 -25.33 8.81
CA SER A 456 35.22 -26.45 7.87
C SER A 456 35.98 -27.68 8.37
N SER A 457 35.44 -28.87 8.16
CA SER A 457 36.13 -30.12 8.48
C SER A 457 37.44 -30.23 7.71
N GLU A 458 38.47 -30.79 8.35
CA GLU A 458 39.77 -31.02 7.74
C GLU A 458 39.67 -32.14 6.70
N SER A 459 39.75 -31.80 5.41
CA SER A 459 39.92 -32.81 4.36
C SER A 459 41.34 -33.37 4.44
N THR A 460 41.48 -34.63 4.84
CA THR A 460 42.76 -35.34 4.76
C THR A 460 43.07 -35.73 3.32
N THR A 461 44.18 -35.14 2.83
CA THR A 461 45.17 -35.67 1.84
C THR A 461 44.78 -35.79 0.35
N PRO A 462 45.74 -35.81 -0.59
CA PRO A 462 47.03 -35.09 -0.74
C PRO A 462 47.20 -34.44 -2.14
N GLU A 463 48.29 -33.67 -2.35
CA GLU A 463 48.71 -33.18 -3.68
C GLU A 463 49.03 -34.33 -4.65
N VAL A 464 48.42 -34.38 -5.84
CA VAL A 464 49.03 -34.56 -7.20
C VAL A 464 48.00 -34.09 -8.29
N PRO A 465 48.38 -33.89 -9.56
CA PRO A 465 48.47 -32.59 -10.25
C PRO A 465 47.27 -32.24 -11.17
N SER A 466 47.34 -31.02 -11.70
CA SER A 466 46.42 -30.29 -12.60
C SER A 466 45.64 -31.01 -13.72
N ASN A 467 44.36 -30.58 -13.87
CA ASN A 467 43.59 -30.22 -15.10
C ASN A 467 42.48 -31.19 -15.62
N PRO A 468 41.42 -30.76 -16.37
CA PRO A 468 40.70 -29.47 -16.47
C PRO A 468 39.17 -29.55 -16.14
N ASP A 469 38.57 -28.36 -15.98
CA ASP A 469 37.17 -27.96 -16.20
C ASP A 469 36.05 -29.03 -16.32
N ASN A 470 35.15 -29.06 -15.34
CA ASN A 470 33.76 -29.46 -15.57
C ASN A 470 32.80 -28.36 -15.11
N HIS A 471 32.84 -27.22 -15.79
CA HIS A 471 31.84 -26.16 -15.65
C HIS A 471 30.62 -26.51 -16.49
N THR A 472 29.45 -26.69 -15.87
CA THR A 472 28.20 -26.84 -16.62
C THR A 472 27.66 -25.48 -17.00
N VAL A 473 27.44 -25.25 -18.29
CA VAL A 473 26.84 -23.99 -18.78
C VAL A 473 25.32 -24.16 -18.75
N LYS A 474 24.63 -23.25 -18.06
CA LYS A 474 23.16 -23.18 -18.00
C LYS A 474 22.67 -21.84 -18.52
N VAL A 475 21.41 -21.79 -18.96
CA VAL A 475 20.73 -20.57 -19.42
C VAL A 475 19.75 -20.08 -18.36
N VAL A 476 19.66 -18.77 -18.21
CA VAL A 476 18.64 -18.11 -17.39
C VAL A 476 17.28 -18.21 -18.09
N ASN A 477 16.30 -18.85 -17.46
CA ASN A 477 14.95 -19.05 -18.03
C ASN A 477 13.91 -18.02 -17.53
N TYR A 478 14.34 -16.99 -16.82
CA TYR A 478 13.50 -15.96 -16.19
C TYR A 478 13.92 -14.55 -16.61
N ASP A 479 12.96 -13.63 -16.78
CA ASP A 479 13.20 -12.31 -17.38
C ASP A 479 14.36 -11.53 -16.73
N PHE A 480 14.46 -11.58 -15.39
CA PHE A 480 15.55 -10.98 -14.64
C PHE A 480 15.91 -11.80 -13.39
N LEU A 481 17.12 -12.33 -13.34
CA LEU A 481 17.67 -13.12 -12.24
C LEU A 481 18.67 -12.30 -11.42
N ASN A 482 18.40 -12.11 -10.12
CA ASN A 482 19.30 -11.37 -9.25
C ASN A 482 20.56 -12.19 -8.95
N VAL A 483 21.72 -11.58 -9.16
CA VAL A 483 23.03 -12.12 -8.79
C VAL A 483 23.42 -11.59 -7.42
N ARG A 484 23.83 -12.49 -6.52
CA ARG A 484 24.09 -12.18 -5.12
C ARG A 484 25.49 -12.59 -4.68
N SER A 485 25.98 -11.95 -3.63
CA SER A 485 27.29 -12.24 -3.04
C SER A 485 27.36 -13.57 -2.26
N GLY A 486 26.23 -14.24 -2.02
CA GLY A 486 26.17 -15.56 -1.38
C GLY A 486 24.85 -16.29 -1.62
N PRO A 487 24.76 -17.58 -1.26
CA PRO A 487 23.66 -18.48 -1.59
C PRO A 487 22.43 -18.26 -0.68
N SER A 488 21.93 -17.03 -0.61
CA SER A 488 20.63 -16.70 -0.01
C SER A 488 20.13 -15.33 -0.44
N THR A 489 18.84 -15.07 -0.28
CA THR A 489 18.23 -13.77 -0.59
C THR A 489 18.63 -12.65 0.38
N SER A 490 19.08 -12.99 1.59
CA SER A 490 19.67 -12.04 2.56
C SER A 490 21.02 -11.44 2.14
N HIS A 491 21.72 -12.02 1.16
CA HIS A 491 23.00 -11.50 0.68
C HIS A 491 22.81 -10.37 -0.34
N SER A 492 23.73 -9.40 -0.33
CA SER A 492 23.68 -8.21 -1.18
C SER A 492 23.52 -8.58 -2.66
N LYS A 493 22.59 -7.91 -3.33
CA LYS A 493 22.46 -7.96 -4.78
C LYS A 493 23.66 -7.25 -5.40
N ILE A 494 24.45 -7.98 -6.19
CA ILE A 494 25.66 -7.49 -6.86
C ILE A 494 25.50 -7.42 -8.38
N GLY A 495 24.38 -7.91 -8.91
CA GLY A 495 24.11 -7.89 -10.34
C GLY A 495 22.71 -8.40 -10.71
N VAL A 496 22.45 -8.40 -12.01
CA VAL A 496 21.26 -8.99 -12.64
C VAL A 496 21.72 -9.71 -13.91
N LEU A 497 21.08 -10.84 -14.20
CA LEU A 497 21.14 -11.55 -15.47
C LEU A 497 19.76 -11.52 -16.12
N SER A 498 19.69 -11.49 -17.44
CA SER A 498 18.45 -11.49 -18.22
C SER A 498 18.13 -12.88 -18.75
N LYS A 499 16.86 -13.10 -19.12
CA LYS A 499 16.45 -14.34 -19.79
C LYS A 499 17.30 -14.59 -21.04
N GLY A 500 17.81 -15.81 -21.17
CA GLY A 500 18.72 -16.21 -22.25
C GLY A 500 20.20 -16.06 -21.90
N ASP A 501 20.56 -15.36 -20.82
CA ASP A 501 21.97 -15.24 -20.40
C ASP A 501 22.52 -16.62 -20.03
N GLU A 502 23.72 -16.91 -20.53
CA GLU A 502 24.46 -18.12 -20.17
C GLU A 502 25.29 -17.89 -18.91
N VAL A 503 25.27 -18.86 -18.00
CA VAL A 503 26.05 -18.86 -16.77
C VAL A 503 26.86 -20.13 -16.64
N LYS A 504 28.15 -19.98 -16.33
CA LYS A 504 29.03 -21.08 -15.94
C LYS A 504 28.78 -21.44 -14.49
N VAL A 505 28.12 -22.56 -14.26
CA VAL A 505 27.83 -23.09 -12.93
C VAL A 505 29.02 -23.93 -12.47
N LYS A 506 29.58 -23.55 -11.32
CA LYS A 506 30.71 -24.23 -10.67
C LYS A 506 30.24 -25.28 -9.68
N GLU A 507 29.15 -24.99 -8.98
CA GLU A 507 28.61 -25.82 -7.90
C GLU A 507 27.12 -25.49 -7.72
N GLU A 508 26.32 -26.48 -7.34
CA GLU A 508 24.92 -26.29 -6.96
C GLU A 508 24.69 -26.89 -5.58
N SER A 509 24.15 -26.10 -4.66
CA SER A 509 23.86 -26.54 -3.31
C SER A 509 22.73 -25.70 -2.71
N ASN A 510 21.81 -26.35 -2.00
CA ASN A 510 20.73 -25.69 -1.28
C ASN A 510 19.85 -24.74 -2.13
N GLY A 511 19.62 -25.08 -3.41
CA GLY A 511 18.81 -24.27 -4.33
C GLY A 511 19.51 -23.02 -4.87
N TRP A 512 20.82 -22.90 -4.66
CA TRP A 512 21.66 -21.84 -5.23
C TRP A 512 22.76 -22.44 -6.10
N SER A 513 22.96 -21.83 -7.26
CA SER A 513 24.05 -22.14 -8.18
C SER A 513 25.14 -21.10 -7.98
N LYS A 514 26.33 -21.58 -7.64
CA LYS A 514 27.55 -20.78 -7.59
C LYS A 514 28.03 -20.59 -9.02
N ILE A 515 28.06 -19.35 -9.45
CA ILE A 515 28.39 -18.96 -10.82
C ILE A 515 29.66 -18.12 -10.85
N ASP A 516 30.32 -18.13 -12.00
CA ASP A 516 31.26 -17.06 -12.33
C ASP A 516 30.49 -15.82 -12.80
N TYR A 517 30.63 -14.71 -12.07
CA TYR A 517 30.05 -13.43 -12.47
C TYR A 517 31.13 -12.36 -12.46
N ARG A 518 31.54 -11.93 -13.66
CA ARG A 518 32.57 -10.90 -13.88
C ARG A 518 33.93 -11.25 -13.24
N GLY A 519 34.32 -12.52 -13.26
CA GLY A 519 35.61 -12.98 -12.71
C GLY A 519 35.61 -13.17 -11.19
N SER A 520 34.43 -13.24 -10.56
CA SER A 520 34.27 -13.48 -9.12
C SER A 520 33.15 -14.49 -8.87
N ASN A 521 33.27 -15.25 -7.78
CA ASN A 521 32.22 -16.19 -7.37
C ASN A 521 30.98 -15.41 -6.91
N ALA A 522 29.85 -15.70 -7.51
CA ALA A 522 28.56 -15.17 -7.15
C ALA A 522 27.51 -16.29 -7.11
N TYR A 523 26.30 -15.96 -6.68
CA TYR A 523 25.24 -16.93 -6.47
C TYR A 523 23.94 -16.44 -7.07
N VAL A 524 23.26 -17.35 -7.75
CA VAL A 524 21.92 -17.16 -8.31
C VAL A 524 21.04 -18.33 -7.89
N SER A 525 19.73 -18.11 -7.83
CA SER A 525 18.83 -19.21 -7.48
C SER A 525 18.78 -20.22 -8.61
N SER A 526 19.07 -21.49 -8.30
CA SER A 526 19.13 -22.60 -9.26
C SER A 526 17.79 -22.82 -9.97
N MET A 527 16.69 -22.40 -9.36
CA MET A 527 15.34 -22.56 -9.92
C MET A 527 15.13 -21.80 -11.24
N TYR A 528 15.97 -20.80 -11.51
CA TYR A 528 15.86 -19.95 -12.70
C TYR A 528 16.92 -20.29 -13.77
N LEU A 529 17.59 -21.43 -13.64
CA LEU A 529 18.57 -21.94 -14.59
C LEU A 529 18.05 -23.22 -15.26
N SER A 530 18.31 -23.37 -16.56
CA SER A 530 18.03 -24.58 -17.35
C SER A 530 19.28 -25.04 -18.10
N ASN A 531 19.45 -26.35 -18.30
CA ASN A 531 20.56 -26.89 -19.08
C ASN A 531 20.46 -26.47 -20.56
N ILE A 532 21.60 -26.18 -21.19
CA ILE A 532 21.66 -25.89 -22.63
C ILE A 532 21.45 -27.19 -23.39
N GLY A 533 20.33 -27.30 -24.12
CA GLY A 533 19.93 -28.50 -24.88
C GLY A 533 18.44 -28.85 -24.82
N SER A 534 17.66 -28.23 -23.94
CA SER A 534 16.20 -28.42 -23.90
C SER A 534 15.45 -27.29 -24.57
N SER A 535 15.46 -27.27 -25.91
CA SER A 535 14.47 -26.52 -26.68
C SER A 535 14.21 -27.16 -28.04
N GLY A 536 13.00 -27.72 -28.20
CA GLY A 536 12.35 -27.97 -29.50
C GLY A 536 11.95 -29.43 -29.77
N GLY A 537 10.67 -29.77 -29.59
CA GLY A 537 10.08 -31.03 -30.09
C GLY A 537 8.65 -31.29 -29.59
N SER A 538 7.73 -31.55 -30.52
CA SER A 538 6.27 -31.70 -30.38
C SER A 538 5.82 -33.08 -29.86
N GLU A 539 4.67 -33.08 -29.19
CA GLU A 539 3.65 -34.15 -28.93
C GLU A 539 4.02 -35.58 -28.45
N THR A 540 3.71 -35.82 -27.16
CA THR A 540 3.03 -36.97 -26.47
C THR A 540 3.43 -38.45 -26.71
N PRO A 541 3.07 -39.37 -25.78
CA PRO A 541 3.11 -39.30 -24.31
C PRO A 541 3.87 -40.51 -23.72
N ASP A 542 4.57 -40.33 -22.60
CA ASP A 542 4.94 -41.49 -21.77
C ASP A 542 4.79 -41.21 -20.26
N ASN A 543 4.26 -42.23 -19.61
CA ASN A 543 3.85 -42.32 -18.22
C ASN A 543 5.05 -42.21 -17.27
N GLY A 544 5.19 -41.05 -16.62
CA GLY A 544 6.13 -40.91 -15.52
C GLY A 544 5.87 -39.60 -14.78
N GLY A 545 5.19 -39.68 -13.64
CA GLY A 545 4.89 -38.53 -12.78
C GLY A 545 6.16 -37.86 -12.24
N GLY A 546 6.72 -36.93 -13.02
CA GLY A 546 7.79 -36.04 -12.59
C GLY A 546 7.22 -34.77 -11.97
N THR A 547 7.26 -34.68 -10.64
CA THR A 547 7.00 -33.43 -9.91
C THR A 547 8.12 -32.44 -10.18
N ALA A 548 7.79 -31.18 -10.48
CA ALA A 548 8.78 -30.10 -10.49
C ALA A 548 9.39 -29.96 -9.08
N ASN A 549 10.67 -30.32 -8.94
CA ASN A 549 11.40 -30.25 -7.67
C ASN A 549 11.61 -28.78 -7.25
N ILE A 550 10.75 -28.29 -6.36
CA ILE A 550 11.02 -27.07 -5.58
C ILE A 550 11.97 -27.48 -4.45
N ASN A 551 13.28 -27.32 -4.68
CA ASN A 551 14.32 -27.76 -3.74
C ASN A 551 14.03 -27.28 -2.29
N GLY A 552 13.88 -28.24 -1.38
CA GLY A 552 13.59 -28.02 0.04
C GLY A 552 12.10 -28.04 0.44
N ALA A 553 11.16 -28.05 -0.51
CA ALA A 553 9.74 -28.10 -0.19
C ALA A 553 9.30 -29.48 0.33
N THR A 554 8.33 -29.50 1.25
CA THR A 554 7.60 -30.71 1.64
C THR A 554 6.44 -30.91 0.68
N VAL A 555 6.35 -32.09 0.06
CA VAL A 555 5.26 -32.44 -0.87
C VAL A 555 4.49 -33.62 -0.29
N ASN A 556 3.23 -33.38 0.07
CA ASN A 556 2.30 -34.38 0.57
C ASN A 556 1.35 -34.79 -0.55
N HIS A 557 1.11 -36.09 -0.69
CA HIS A 557 0.04 -36.63 -1.53
C HIS A 557 -1.14 -37.04 -0.66
N ILE A 558 -2.22 -36.26 -0.73
CA ILE A 558 -3.41 -36.45 0.08
C ILE A 558 -4.35 -37.42 -0.63
N GLN A 559 -4.46 -38.65 -0.11
CA GLN A 559 -5.37 -39.65 -0.65
C GLN A 559 -6.83 -39.20 -0.48
N LEU A 560 -7.56 -39.15 -1.58
CA LEU A 560 -8.99 -38.86 -1.62
C LEU A 560 -9.79 -40.15 -1.63
N GLY A 561 -10.97 -40.12 -1.01
CA GLY A 561 -11.91 -41.25 -0.96
C GLY A 561 -12.86 -41.35 -2.15
N TYR A 562 -12.57 -40.62 -3.23
CA TYR A 562 -13.37 -40.53 -4.45
C TYR A 562 -12.47 -40.42 -5.69
N THR A 563 -13.00 -40.81 -6.84
CA THR A 563 -12.27 -40.83 -8.11
C THR A 563 -12.24 -39.43 -8.75
N LEU A 564 -11.38 -39.24 -9.77
CA LEU A 564 -11.41 -38.02 -10.57
C LEU A 564 -12.77 -37.84 -11.26
N GLU A 565 -13.35 -38.94 -11.75
CA GLU A 565 -14.65 -38.94 -12.42
C GLU A 565 -15.77 -38.47 -11.49
N ASP A 566 -15.80 -38.95 -10.24
CA ASP A 566 -16.78 -38.51 -9.24
C ASP A 566 -16.68 -36.99 -9.02
N HIS A 567 -15.45 -36.47 -8.93
CA HIS A 567 -15.24 -35.03 -8.73
C HIS A 567 -15.64 -34.21 -9.95
N VAL A 568 -15.37 -34.69 -11.17
CA VAL A 568 -15.80 -34.06 -12.42
C VAL A 568 -17.32 -33.98 -12.47
N VAL A 569 -18.04 -35.06 -12.12
CA VAL A 569 -19.51 -35.09 -12.10
C VAL A 569 -20.06 -34.02 -11.14
N VAL A 570 -19.52 -33.94 -9.91
CA VAL A 570 -19.92 -32.93 -8.93
C VAL A 570 -19.71 -31.50 -9.46
N GLN A 571 -18.58 -31.25 -10.12
CA GLN A 571 -18.28 -29.93 -10.69
C GLN A 571 -19.09 -29.62 -11.95
N LEU A 572 -19.51 -30.63 -12.71
CA LEU A 572 -20.38 -30.48 -13.87
C LEU A 572 -21.79 -30.05 -13.45
N GLU A 573 -22.34 -30.63 -12.38
CA GLU A 573 -23.62 -30.17 -11.82
C GLU A 573 -23.53 -28.71 -11.35
N ARG A 574 -22.39 -28.33 -10.74
CA ARG A 574 -22.14 -26.94 -10.37
C ARG A 574 -22.06 -26.03 -11.60
N ALA A 575 -21.48 -26.49 -12.71
CA ALA A 575 -21.40 -25.76 -13.97
C ALA A 575 -22.80 -25.44 -14.56
N ARG A 576 -23.73 -26.41 -14.49
CA ARG A 576 -25.10 -26.27 -15.01
C ARG A 576 -25.91 -25.15 -14.35
N VAL A 577 -25.58 -24.81 -13.11
CA VAL A 577 -26.21 -23.71 -12.35
C VAL A 577 -25.36 -22.43 -12.34
N GLY A 578 -24.44 -22.29 -13.29
CA GLY A 578 -23.61 -21.09 -13.46
C GLY A 578 -22.35 -21.02 -12.58
N GLY A 579 -22.03 -22.09 -11.84
CA GLY A 579 -20.95 -22.09 -10.85
C GLY A 579 -19.56 -22.42 -11.37
N ASN A 580 -19.42 -22.91 -12.61
CA ASN A 580 -18.13 -23.19 -13.25
C ASN A 580 -18.15 -22.71 -14.70
N VAL A 581 -17.31 -21.72 -14.99
CA VAL A 581 -17.22 -21.06 -16.29
C VAL A 581 -15.76 -21.00 -16.77
N ILE A 582 -15.57 -20.79 -18.07
CA ILE A 582 -14.26 -20.61 -18.71
C ILE A 582 -14.35 -19.50 -19.75
N ASP A 583 -13.27 -18.72 -19.90
CA ASP A 583 -13.18 -17.68 -20.92
C ASP A 583 -13.13 -18.33 -22.32
N SER A 584 -14.08 -17.99 -23.19
CA SER A 584 -14.17 -18.61 -24.51
C SER A 584 -13.25 -17.91 -25.49
N SER A 585 -12.40 -18.68 -26.18
CA SER A 585 -11.58 -18.18 -27.29
C SER A 585 -12.40 -17.86 -28.55
N ILE A 586 -13.64 -18.36 -28.63
CA ILE A 586 -14.52 -18.25 -29.81
C ILE A 586 -15.60 -17.19 -29.60
N LYS A 587 -16.16 -17.09 -28.39
CA LYS A 587 -17.19 -16.11 -28.03
C LYS A 587 -16.62 -15.13 -27.01
N ARG A 588 -16.89 -13.83 -27.19
CA ARG A 588 -16.43 -12.84 -26.22
C ARG A 588 -17.14 -13.04 -24.88
N GLY A 589 -16.40 -13.52 -23.86
CA GLY A 589 -16.89 -13.67 -22.49
C GLY A 589 -16.88 -15.12 -21.99
N PHE A 590 -17.31 -15.28 -20.74
CA PHE A 590 -17.35 -16.58 -20.07
C PHE A 590 -18.48 -17.47 -20.60
N VAL A 591 -18.17 -18.75 -20.80
CA VAL A 591 -19.14 -19.81 -21.13
C VAL A 591 -19.10 -20.90 -20.06
N THR A 592 -20.16 -21.70 -19.94
CA THR A 592 -20.19 -22.85 -19.03
C THR A 592 -19.05 -23.82 -19.37
N ALA A 593 -18.29 -24.25 -18.35
CA ALA A 593 -17.19 -25.19 -18.53
C ALA A 593 -17.70 -26.57 -18.97
N SER A 594 -17.04 -27.17 -19.96
CA SER A 594 -17.33 -28.52 -20.41
C SER A 594 -16.75 -29.57 -19.46
N ARG A 595 -17.17 -30.83 -19.65
CA ARG A 595 -16.57 -31.98 -18.95
C ARG A 595 -15.05 -32.05 -19.16
N ALA A 596 -14.58 -31.88 -20.39
CA ALA A 596 -13.16 -31.92 -20.72
C ALA A 596 -12.38 -30.78 -20.04
N ASP A 597 -12.96 -29.57 -19.95
CA ASP A 597 -12.35 -28.46 -19.20
C ASP A 597 -12.19 -28.84 -17.73
N LEU A 598 -13.25 -29.39 -17.10
CA LEU A 598 -13.22 -29.79 -15.71
C LEU A 598 -12.23 -30.92 -15.44
N GLU A 599 -12.19 -31.95 -16.30
CA GLU A 599 -11.18 -33.03 -16.24
C GLU A 599 -9.76 -32.47 -16.28
N TYR A 600 -9.50 -31.48 -17.15
CA TYR A 600 -8.20 -30.83 -17.24
C TYR A 600 -7.81 -30.10 -15.95
N TYR A 601 -8.68 -29.24 -15.42
CA TYR A 601 -8.37 -28.41 -14.24
C TYR A 601 -8.41 -29.17 -12.90
N LEU A 602 -9.17 -30.26 -12.82
CA LEU A 602 -9.24 -31.11 -11.63
C LEU A 602 -8.09 -32.10 -11.52
N ASN A 603 -7.43 -32.44 -12.63
CA ASN A 603 -6.34 -33.40 -12.66
C ASN A 603 -5.01 -32.75 -12.22
N PRO A 604 -4.48 -33.08 -11.04
CA PRO A 604 -3.26 -32.47 -10.50
C PRO A 604 -2.03 -32.71 -11.39
N ASN A 605 -1.97 -33.81 -12.14
CA ASN A 605 -0.82 -34.15 -12.98
C ASN A 605 -0.58 -33.11 -14.09
N ASN A 606 -1.63 -32.40 -14.51
CA ASN A 606 -1.53 -31.32 -15.50
C ASN A 606 -0.80 -30.08 -14.97
N PHE A 607 -0.62 -29.98 -13.65
CA PHE A 607 -0.10 -28.77 -12.99
C PHE A 607 1.19 -29.02 -12.19
N THR A 608 1.45 -30.25 -11.76
CA THR A 608 2.64 -30.57 -10.94
C THR A 608 3.96 -30.55 -11.71
N GLY A 609 3.93 -30.53 -13.05
CA GLY A 609 5.13 -30.45 -13.89
C GLY A 609 5.78 -29.06 -14.00
N SER A 610 5.19 -28.02 -13.39
CA SER A 610 5.75 -26.66 -13.41
C SER A 610 5.63 -25.97 -12.06
N THR A 611 6.58 -25.08 -11.73
CA THR A 611 6.52 -24.28 -10.50
C THR A 611 5.24 -23.45 -10.42
N LYS A 612 4.74 -22.94 -11.56
CA LYS A 612 3.45 -22.22 -11.64
C LYS A 612 2.30 -23.14 -11.23
N GLY A 613 2.09 -24.24 -11.93
CA GLY A 613 0.97 -25.12 -11.64
C GLY A 613 1.03 -25.70 -10.22
N MET A 614 2.24 -25.99 -9.73
CA MET A 614 2.48 -26.51 -8.38
C MET A 614 2.01 -25.55 -7.27
N MET A 615 2.04 -24.22 -7.48
CA MET A 615 1.57 -23.24 -6.48
C MET A 615 0.10 -23.42 -6.10
N GLN A 616 -0.71 -24.06 -6.95
CA GLN A 616 -2.11 -24.35 -6.65
C GLN A 616 -2.29 -25.20 -5.39
N PHE A 617 -1.27 -26.02 -5.08
CA PHE A 617 -1.27 -26.96 -3.99
C PHE A 617 -0.54 -26.44 -2.75
N LEU A 618 0.05 -25.23 -2.79
CA LEU A 618 0.77 -24.64 -1.66
C LEU A 618 -0.19 -24.41 -0.49
N ARG A 619 0.20 -24.87 0.71
CA ARG A 619 -0.48 -24.59 1.96
C ARG A 619 -0.43 -23.10 2.29
N THR A 620 -1.62 -22.50 2.42
CA THR A 620 -1.81 -21.05 2.64
C THR A 620 -2.16 -20.72 4.09
N ASP A 621 -2.24 -21.71 4.97
CA ASP A 621 -2.71 -21.63 6.35
C ASP A 621 -1.59 -21.48 7.39
N SER A 622 -0.49 -20.85 7.02
CA SER A 622 0.56 -20.46 7.98
C SER A 622 1.41 -19.32 7.43
N TYR A 623 1.73 -18.34 8.28
CA TYR A 623 2.70 -17.31 7.94
C TYR A 623 4.14 -17.85 8.00
N LYS A 624 4.92 -17.66 6.93
CA LYS A 624 6.24 -18.30 6.76
C LYS A 624 7.45 -17.42 7.12
N GLY A 625 7.26 -16.11 7.27
CA GLY A 625 8.37 -15.17 7.53
C GLY A 625 9.30 -14.98 6.33
N GLY A 626 10.47 -14.38 6.56
CA GLY A 626 11.55 -14.27 5.57
C GLY A 626 11.43 -13.16 4.52
N VAL A 627 10.26 -12.52 4.36
CA VAL A 627 10.10 -11.38 3.43
C VAL A 627 10.05 -10.07 4.22
N THR A 628 10.91 -9.13 3.87
CA THR A 628 10.89 -7.78 4.44
C THR A 628 9.88 -6.88 3.73
N ALA A 629 9.39 -5.83 4.41
CA ALA A 629 8.50 -4.85 3.78
C ALA A 629 9.16 -4.13 2.59
N SER A 630 10.48 -3.91 2.63
CA SER A 630 11.22 -3.27 1.54
C SER A 630 11.29 -4.15 0.29
N GLU A 631 11.51 -5.46 0.44
CA GLU A 631 11.50 -6.41 -0.69
C GLU A 631 10.12 -6.49 -1.33
N LEU A 632 9.08 -6.64 -0.49
CA LEU A 632 7.71 -6.66 -0.99
C LEU A 632 7.33 -5.33 -1.66
N ASN A 633 7.70 -4.19 -1.07
CA ASN A 633 7.48 -2.87 -1.68
C ASN A 633 8.23 -2.69 -2.99
N SER A 634 9.44 -3.24 -3.13
CA SER A 634 10.17 -3.21 -4.40
C SER A 634 9.37 -3.87 -5.51
N TYR A 635 8.74 -5.01 -5.22
CA TYR A 635 7.84 -5.67 -6.15
C TYR A 635 6.56 -4.87 -6.38
N LEU A 636 5.82 -4.48 -5.33
CA LEU A 636 4.55 -3.75 -5.44
C LEU A 636 4.70 -2.43 -6.20
N ASN A 637 5.83 -1.75 -6.00
CA ASN A 637 6.14 -0.48 -6.66
C ASN A 637 6.66 -0.66 -8.09
N SER A 638 7.25 -1.82 -8.43
CA SER A 638 7.74 -2.10 -9.79
C SER A 638 6.62 -2.29 -10.80
N LEU A 639 5.41 -2.57 -10.32
CA LEU A 639 4.22 -2.73 -11.13
C LEU A 639 3.86 -1.34 -11.67
N ARG A 640 4.40 -1.01 -12.86
CA ARG A 640 4.24 0.30 -13.51
C ARG A 640 2.78 0.81 -13.40
N PRO A 641 2.56 2.12 -13.24
CA PRO A 641 1.32 2.71 -13.70
C PRO A 641 1.26 2.48 -15.21
N ALA A 642 0.39 1.56 -15.64
CA ALA A 642 -0.10 1.63 -17.00
C ALA A 642 -0.89 2.95 -17.11
N SER A 643 -1.05 3.44 -18.33
CA SER A 643 -1.79 4.65 -18.72
C SER A 643 -3.23 4.83 -18.17
N SER A 644 -3.69 4.01 -17.22
CA SER A 644 -5.05 3.91 -16.71
C SER A 644 -5.21 3.86 -15.18
N GLY A 645 -4.16 4.02 -14.35
CA GLY A 645 -4.35 4.16 -12.89
C GLY A 645 -3.14 3.83 -12.00
N THR A 646 -3.21 4.29 -10.74
CA THR A 646 -2.21 4.04 -9.69
C THR A 646 -2.47 2.71 -8.96
N ASN A 647 -1.48 1.84 -8.81
CA ASN A 647 -1.60 0.64 -7.97
C ASN A 647 -1.89 1.04 -6.50
N VAL A 648 -3.05 0.67 -5.95
CA VAL A 648 -3.39 0.99 -4.54
C VAL A 648 -2.50 0.29 -3.52
N PHE A 649 -1.81 -0.78 -3.92
CA PHE A 649 -0.86 -1.50 -3.06
C PHE A 649 0.54 -0.88 -3.03
N TYR A 650 0.74 0.29 -3.65
CA TYR A 650 2.02 1.01 -3.59
C TYR A 650 2.43 1.26 -2.13
N ASN A 651 3.65 0.86 -1.76
CA ASN A 651 4.18 0.90 -0.40
C ASN A 651 3.41 0.10 0.69
N GLN A 652 2.48 -0.79 0.32
CA GLN A 652 1.66 -1.54 1.28
C GLN A 652 2.29 -2.85 1.80
N GLY A 653 3.58 -3.08 1.54
CA GLY A 653 4.27 -4.33 1.91
C GLY A 653 4.25 -4.62 3.41
N GLN A 654 4.44 -3.60 4.26
CA GLN A 654 4.35 -3.79 5.72
C GLN A 654 2.93 -4.16 6.16
N THR A 655 1.91 -3.56 5.53
CA THR A 655 0.50 -3.83 5.80
C THR A 655 0.15 -5.28 5.48
N PHE A 656 0.55 -5.79 4.30
CA PHE A 656 0.37 -7.19 3.94
C PHE A 656 1.09 -8.15 4.90
N ILE A 657 2.34 -7.83 5.29
CA ILE A 657 3.08 -8.63 6.28
C ILE A 657 2.35 -8.66 7.62
N ASN A 658 1.85 -7.53 8.10
CA ASN A 658 1.13 -7.44 9.37
C ASN A 658 -0.16 -8.25 9.33
N ALA A 659 -0.94 -8.15 8.27
CA ALA A 659 -2.17 -8.89 8.09
C ALA A 659 -1.91 -10.41 7.98
N ALA A 660 -0.94 -10.82 7.17
CA ALA A 660 -0.55 -12.22 7.02
C ALA A 660 -0.09 -12.83 8.35
N LYS A 661 0.72 -12.10 9.14
CA LYS A 661 1.13 -12.50 10.50
C LYS A 661 -0.06 -12.61 11.45
N ARG A 662 -0.93 -11.59 11.47
CA ARG A 662 -2.06 -11.49 12.40
C ARG A 662 -3.04 -12.63 12.24
N TYR A 663 -3.32 -13.02 11.00
CA TYR A 663 -4.29 -14.08 10.69
C TYR A 663 -3.63 -15.43 10.40
N ASP A 664 -2.30 -15.51 10.55
CA ASP A 664 -1.48 -16.69 10.34
C ASP A 664 -1.75 -17.37 8.98
N ILE A 665 -1.63 -16.59 7.91
CA ILE A 665 -1.80 -17.05 6.52
C ILE A 665 -0.57 -16.72 5.69
N ASP A 666 -0.42 -17.42 4.57
CA ASP A 666 0.72 -17.25 3.68
C ASP A 666 0.72 -15.86 3.00
N LEU A 667 1.86 -15.17 3.07
CA LEU A 667 2.03 -13.81 2.54
C LEU A 667 1.98 -13.79 1.01
N ALA A 668 2.66 -14.72 0.35
CA ALA A 668 2.71 -14.79 -1.10
C ALA A 668 1.31 -15.03 -1.68
N TYR A 669 0.53 -15.91 -1.07
CA TYR A 669 -0.89 -16.11 -1.39
C TYR A 669 -1.70 -14.83 -1.15
N LEU A 670 -1.62 -14.22 0.04
CA LEU A 670 -2.45 -13.06 0.38
C LEU A 670 -2.26 -11.90 -0.61
N VAL A 671 -0.99 -11.60 -0.95
CA VAL A 671 -0.65 -10.56 -1.92
C VAL A 671 -1.15 -10.97 -3.32
N SER A 672 -0.88 -12.21 -3.73
CA SER A 672 -1.26 -12.69 -5.07
C SER A 672 -2.77 -12.68 -5.30
N HIS A 673 -3.53 -13.07 -4.28
CA HIS A 673 -4.97 -13.08 -4.32
C HIS A 673 -5.51 -11.64 -4.43
N ALA A 674 -5.02 -10.72 -3.59
CA ALA A 674 -5.38 -9.30 -3.68
C ALA A 674 -5.10 -8.73 -5.07
N MET A 675 -3.96 -9.07 -5.65
CA MET A 675 -3.60 -8.61 -6.99
C MET A 675 -4.50 -9.20 -8.07
N TRP A 676 -4.78 -10.49 -8.01
CA TRP A 676 -5.63 -11.16 -8.99
C TRP A 676 -7.03 -10.53 -9.03
N GLU A 677 -7.67 -10.41 -7.87
CA GLU A 677 -9.06 -9.90 -7.74
C GLU A 677 -9.21 -8.42 -8.09
N THR A 678 -8.12 -7.65 -8.01
CA THR A 678 -8.16 -6.20 -8.20
C THR A 678 -7.49 -5.74 -9.49
N ALA A 679 -7.14 -6.65 -10.40
CA ALA A 679 -6.33 -6.32 -11.58
C ALA A 679 -5.02 -5.58 -11.22
N TYR A 680 -4.32 -6.13 -10.22
CA TYR A 680 -3.10 -5.60 -9.60
C TYR A 680 -3.32 -4.22 -8.95
N GLY A 681 -4.42 -4.10 -8.20
CA GLY A 681 -4.78 -2.91 -7.44
C GLY A 681 -5.34 -1.79 -8.28
N ARG A 682 -5.91 -2.07 -9.47
CA ARG A 682 -6.36 -1.08 -10.47
C ARG A 682 -7.86 -1.04 -10.70
N SER A 683 -8.61 -2.06 -10.25
CA SER A 683 -10.07 -2.09 -10.42
C SER A 683 -10.73 -0.90 -9.71
N THR A 684 -11.90 -0.47 -10.21
CA THR A 684 -12.63 0.69 -9.64
C THR A 684 -12.91 0.51 -8.14
N LEU A 685 -13.30 -0.69 -7.72
CA LEU A 685 -13.59 -0.99 -6.32
C LEU A 685 -12.31 -1.03 -5.46
N ALA A 686 -11.17 -1.42 -6.04
CA ALA A 686 -9.86 -1.36 -5.39
C ALA A 686 -9.30 0.06 -5.29
N GLN A 687 -9.56 0.95 -6.26
CA GLN A 687 -9.22 2.39 -6.17
C GLN A 687 -10.01 3.13 -5.08
N GLY A 688 -11.06 2.47 -4.59
CA GLY A 688 -11.98 2.92 -3.57
C GLY A 688 -13.13 3.72 -4.15
N GLN A 689 -14.32 3.49 -3.60
CA GLN A 689 -15.56 4.12 -3.99
C GLN A 689 -16.09 4.97 -2.85
N THR A 690 -16.56 6.18 -3.16
CA THR A 690 -17.23 7.03 -2.18
C THR A 690 -18.70 6.70 -2.17
N ILE A 691 -19.22 6.26 -1.02
CA ILE A 691 -20.65 6.04 -0.82
C ILE A 691 -21.26 7.18 -0.01
N THR A 692 -22.50 7.50 -0.32
CA THR A 692 -23.28 8.57 0.34
C THR A 692 -24.55 8.04 1.01
N SER A 693 -24.87 6.76 0.79
CA SER A 693 -25.97 6.06 1.42
C SER A 693 -25.57 4.60 1.69
N TYR A 694 -26.26 3.98 2.65
CA TYR A 694 -26.12 2.57 2.99
C TYR A 694 -27.51 1.99 3.27
N LYS A 695 -27.88 0.90 2.57
CA LYS A 695 -29.23 0.30 2.67
C LYS A 695 -30.36 1.31 2.42
N GLY A 696 -30.17 2.19 1.44
CA GLY A 696 -31.15 3.22 1.07
C GLY A 696 -31.26 4.40 2.05
N LYS A 697 -30.48 4.43 3.14
CA LYS A 697 -30.43 5.56 4.08
C LYS A 697 -29.21 6.45 3.81
N PRO A 698 -29.35 7.78 3.77
CA PRO A 698 -28.20 8.68 3.59
C PRO A 698 -27.24 8.58 4.78
N LEU A 699 -25.94 8.66 4.48
CA LEU A 699 -24.89 8.73 5.50
C LEU A 699 -24.69 10.19 5.97
N PRO A 700 -24.30 10.42 7.23
CA PRO A 700 -24.03 11.78 7.75
C PRO A 700 -22.94 12.53 6.96
N SER A 701 -22.00 11.78 6.37
CA SER A 701 -20.95 12.30 5.49
C SER A 701 -20.58 11.23 4.47
N PRO A 702 -20.11 11.60 3.25
CA PRO A 702 -19.57 10.64 2.29
C PRO A 702 -18.41 9.84 2.89
N VAL A 703 -18.41 8.52 2.67
CA VAL A 703 -17.34 7.63 3.16
C VAL A 703 -16.69 6.92 1.98
N LYS A 704 -15.37 7.03 1.87
CA LYS A 704 -14.59 6.29 0.88
C LYS A 704 -14.28 4.90 1.42
N VAL A 705 -14.63 3.86 0.66
CA VAL A 705 -14.46 2.45 1.01
C VAL A 705 -13.69 1.70 -0.07
N TYR A 706 -13.02 0.62 0.30
CA TYR A 706 -12.23 -0.21 -0.62
C TYR A 706 -12.58 -1.68 -0.43
N ASN A 707 -12.53 -2.47 -1.51
CA ASN A 707 -12.74 -3.91 -1.46
C ASN A 707 -11.73 -4.61 -2.38
N PHE A 708 -10.92 -5.51 -1.82
CA PHE A 708 -9.84 -6.15 -2.56
C PHE A 708 -10.15 -7.58 -3.00
N PHE A 709 -11.19 -8.20 -2.45
CA PHE A 709 -11.52 -9.62 -2.68
C PHE A 709 -12.92 -9.80 -3.28
N GLY A 710 -13.55 -8.73 -3.76
CA GLY A 710 -14.91 -8.78 -4.31
C GLY A 710 -15.97 -9.21 -3.29
N ILE A 711 -15.68 -9.07 -1.99
CA ILE A 711 -16.54 -9.61 -0.92
C ILE A 711 -17.88 -8.87 -0.92
N GLY A 712 -18.98 -9.60 -1.08
CA GLY A 712 -20.33 -9.04 -1.12
C GLY A 712 -20.71 -8.37 -2.45
N ALA A 713 -19.89 -8.49 -3.49
CA ALA A 713 -20.25 -8.05 -4.83
C ALA A 713 -21.25 -9.03 -5.48
N ILE A 714 -22.41 -8.53 -5.89
CA ILE A 714 -23.49 -9.31 -6.51
C ILE A 714 -23.53 -8.98 -8.02
N ASP A 715 -23.78 -9.98 -8.85
CA ASP A 715 -23.91 -9.82 -10.31
C ASP A 715 -24.84 -8.65 -10.68
N HIS A 716 -24.46 -7.91 -11.73
CA HIS A 716 -25.12 -6.68 -12.21
C HIS A 716 -25.14 -5.48 -11.25
N SER A 717 -24.63 -5.60 -10.01
CA SER A 717 -24.50 -4.50 -9.04
C SER A 717 -23.16 -4.47 -8.30
N ALA A 718 -22.17 -5.25 -8.76
CA ALA A 718 -20.95 -5.60 -8.04
C ALA A 718 -20.19 -4.43 -7.41
N ASN A 719 -20.16 -3.27 -8.08
CA ASN A 719 -19.56 -2.06 -7.52
C ASN A 719 -20.33 -1.56 -6.29
N VAL A 720 -21.65 -1.42 -6.38
CA VAL A 720 -22.50 -0.89 -5.30
C VAL A 720 -22.56 -1.87 -4.14
N SER A 721 -22.89 -3.13 -4.40
CA SER A 721 -23.01 -4.17 -3.36
C SER A 721 -21.67 -4.46 -2.69
N GLY A 722 -20.58 -4.49 -3.45
CA GLY A 722 -19.22 -4.62 -2.91
C GLY A 722 -18.77 -3.41 -2.07
N ALA A 723 -19.22 -2.21 -2.41
CA ALA A 723 -18.94 -1.00 -1.62
C ALA A 723 -19.78 -0.93 -0.33
N GLU A 724 -21.05 -1.31 -0.37
CA GLU A 724 -21.88 -1.42 0.84
C GLU A 724 -21.34 -2.47 1.80
N ALA A 725 -20.87 -3.62 1.28
CA ALA A 725 -20.20 -4.64 2.08
C ALA A 725 -18.90 -4.11 2.69
N ALA A 726 -18.08 -3.38 1.92
CA ALA A 726 -16.87 -2.75 2.43
C ALA A 726 -17.18 -1.74 3.55
N TYR A 727 -18.24 -0.94 3.39
CA TYR A 727 -18.69 -0.01 4.42
C TYR A 727 -19.10 -0.72 5.70
N SER A 728 -19.91 -1.78 5.62
CA SER A 728 -20.35 -2.52 6.81
C SER A 728 -19.19 -3.17 7.56
N ASN A 729 -18.07 -3.44 6.88
CA ASN A 729 -16.87 -4.01 7.46
C ASN A 729 -15.84 -2.96 7.92
N GLY A 730 -16.14 -1.66 7.78
CA GLY A 730 -15.24 -0.58 8.19
C GLY A 730 -14.00 -0.44 7.31
N TRP A 731 -14.08 -0.87 6.04
CA TRP A 731 -12.97 -0.86 5.10
C TRP A 731 -12.78 0.50 4.44
N THR A 732 -12.46 1.50 5.27
CA THR A 732 -12.38 2.92 4.89
C THR A 732 -10.96 3.41 4.55
N SER A 733 -9.97 2.51 4.57
CA SER A 733 -8.60 2.76 4.12
C SER A 733 -8.03 1.51 3.47
N VAL A 734 -6.98 1.66 2.67
CA VAL A 734 -6.28 0.52 2.04
C VAL A 734 -5.77 -0.46 3.10
N GLU A 735 -5.27 0.06 4.23
CA GLU A 735 -4.76 -0.75 5.33
C GLU A 735 -5.86 -1.54 6.03
N ALA A 736 -6.99 -0.89 6.33
CA ALA A 736 -8.16 -1.53 6.93
C ALA A 736 -8.72 -2.62 6.01
N THR A 737 -8.72 -2.39 4.71
CA THR A 737 -9.19 -3.36 3.72
C THR A 737 -8.24 -4.53 3.57
N ILE A 738 -6.91 -4.34 3.54
CA ILE A 738 -5.95 -5.46 3.52
C ILE A 738 -6.13 -6.34 4.76
N ASP A 739 -6.19 -5.74 5.95
CA ASP A 739 -6.38 -6.47 7.20
C ASP A 739 -7.72 -7.21 7.24
N GLY A 740 -8.81 -6.53 6.87
CA GLY A 740 -10.15 -7.13 6.85
C GLY A 740 -10.32 -8.21 5.79
N SER A 741 -9.71 -8.05 4.61
CA SER A 741 -9.69 -9.07 3.56
C SER A 741 -8.93 -10.32 4.04
N ALA A 742 -7.77 -10.13 4.67
CA ALA A 742 -7.00 -11.22 5.28
C ALA A 742 -7.77 -11.94 6.39
N LYS A 743 -8.48 -11.20 7.25
CA LYS A 743 -9.38 -11.76 8.27
C LYS A 743 -10.46 -12.63 7.63
N TRP A 744 -11.16 -12.07 6.65
CA TRP A 744 -12.29 -12.73 6.00
C TRP A 744 -11.86 -14.02 5.30
N ILE A 745 -10.76 -13.98 4.54
CA ILE A 745 -10.28 -15.16 3.82
C ILE A 745 -9.76 -16.24 4.75
N ALA A 746 -9.13 -15.85 5.86
CA ALA A 746 -8.71 -16.77 6.90
C ALA A 746 -9.93 -17.49 7.51
N GLN A 747 -10.96 -16.75 7.91
CA GLN A 747 -12.13 -17.30 8.60
C GLN A 747 -13.04 -18.15 7.71
N ASN A 748 -13.27 -17.73 6.47
CA ASN A 748 -14.25 -18.38 5.60
C ASN A 748 -13.66 -19.56 4.82
N TYR A 749 -12.35 -19.58 4.56
CA TYR A 749 -11.72 -20.62 3.75
C TYR A 749 -10.53 -21.30 4.45
N ILE A 750 -9.46 -20.54 4.71
CA ILE A 750 -8.13 -21.11 5.00
C ILE A 750 -8.06 -21.80 6.37
N LYS A 751 -8.58 -21.14 7.39
CA LYS A 751 -8.65 -21.63 8.78
C LYS A 751 -10.04 -22.21 9.11
N ASN A 752 -10.92 -22.34 8.11
CA ASN A 752 -12.26 -22.84 8.33
C ASN A 752 -12.22 -24.35 8.60
N THR A 753 -12.57 -24.76 9.82
CA THR A 753 -12.51 -26.16 10.26
C THR A 753 -13.57 -27.05 9.61
N LYS A 754 -14.67 -26.46 9.11
CA LYS A 754 -15.75 -27.18 8.42
C LYS A 754 -15.37 -27.50 6.97
N TYR A 755 -14.90 -26.50 6.21
CA TYR A 755 -14.65 -26.66 4.76
C TYR A 755 -13.21 -27.07 4.42
N LYS A 756 -12.23 -26.81 5.30
CA LYS A 756 -10.83 -27.26 5.20
C LYS A 756 -10.12 -26.84 3.89
N GLN A 757 -10.36 -25.61 3.42
CA GLN A 757 -9.85 -25.10 2.14
C GLN A 757 -8.53 -24.33 2.32
N ASN A 758 -7.46 -25.06 2.64
CA ASN A 758 -6.15 -24.52 3.02
C ASN A 758 -5.12 -24.42 1.88
N ASN A 759 -5.55 -24.58 0.64
CA ASN A 759 -4.80 -24.22 -0.56
C ASN A 759 -5.79 -23.76 -1.65
N ILE A 760 -5.30 -23.05 -2.67
CA ILE A 760 -6.17 -22.44 -3.68
C ILE A 760 -6.87 -23.46 -4.56
N PHE A 761 -6.30 -24.66 -4.76
CA PHE A 761 -7.01 -25.76 -5.42
C PHE A 761 -8.29 -26.13 -4.64
N LYS A 762 -8.19 -26.38 -3.33
CA LYS A 762 -9.35 -26.72 -2.48
C LYS A 762 -10.33 -25.57 -2.34
N MET A 763 -9.87 -24.33 -2.40
CA MET A 763 -10.75 -23.15 -2.43
C MET A 763 -11.62 -23.09 -3.70
N LYS A 764 -11.09 -23.55 -4.84
CA LYS A 764 -11.78 -23.53 -6.12
C LYS A 764 -12.61 -24.79 -6.39
N PHE A 765 -12.12 -25.96 -6.02
CA PHE A 765 -12.68 -27.26 -6.34
C PHE A 765 -12.94 -28.06 -5.06
N ASN A 766 -14.01 -27.68 -4.37
CA ASN A 766 -14.45 -28.37 -3.16
C ASN A 766 -15.41 -29.50 -3.55
N TYR A 767 -15.07 -30.73 -3.18
CA TYR A 767 -15.90 -31.90 -3.47
C TYR A 767 -17.11 -31.99 -2.55
N ASP A 768 -16.89 -31.98 -1.23
CA ASP A 768 -17.94 -32.17 -0.22
C ASP A 768 -18.94 -30.99 -0.19
N TYR A 769 -18.47 -29.79 -0.53
CA TYR A 769 -19.25 -28.56 -0.51
C TYR A 769 -19.10 -27.79 -1.82
N SER A 770 -19.59 -28.36 -2.92
CA SER A 770 -19.48 -27.77 -4.28
C SER A 770 -20.12 -26.38 -4.45
N TRP A 771 -20.98 -25.97 -3.53
CA TRP A 771 -21.54 -24.62 -3.46
C TRP A 771 -20.62 -23.62 -2.75
N HIS A 772 -19.67 -24.09 -1.93
CA HIS A 772 -18.71 -23.27 -1.18
C HIS A 772 -17.35 -23.22 -1.89
N GLN A 773 -17.35 -22.55 -3.04
CA GLN A 773 -16.15 -22.33 -3.85
C GLN A 773 -15.93 -20.84 -4.01
N TYR A 774 -14.65 -20.43 -4.01
CA TYR A 774 -14.32 -19.01 -4.02
C TYR A 774 -14.71 -18.32 -5.32
N ALA A 775 -14.52 -19.00 -6.45
CA ALA A 775 -14.71 -18.43 -7.79
C ALA A 775 -15.41 -19.40 -8.73
N THR A 776 -16.04 -18.82 -9.77
CA THR A 776 -16.69 -19.58 -10.85
C THR A 776 -15.73 -19.90 -12.00
N ASP A 777 -14.73 -19.07 -12.28
CA ASP A 777 -13.73 -19.35 -13.31
C ASP A 777 -12.88 -20.59 -12.95
N VAL A 778 -12.92 -21.62 -13.80
CA VAL A 778 -12.14 -22.86 -13.62
C VAL A 778 -10.63 -22.61 -13.61
N ASN A 779 -10.16 -21.53 -14.26
CA ASN A 779 -8.75 -21.16 -14.33
C ASN A 779 -8.28 -20.27 -13.15
N TRP A 780 -9.18 -19.91 -12.22
CA TRP A 780 -8.90 -18.99 -11.12
C TRP A 780 -7.67 -19.40 -10.28
N ALA A 781 -7.57 -20.68 -9.89
CA ALA A 781 -6.45 -21.17 -9.08
C ALA A 781 -5.10 -21.07 -9.83
N ASN A 782 -5.10 -21.39 -11.13
CA ASN A 782 -3.92 -21.28 -11.98
C ASN A 782 -3.54 -19.81 -12.27
N GLY A 783 -4.53 -18.91 -12.32
CA GLY A 783 -4.34 -17.46 -12.41
C GLY A 783 -3.59 -16.89 -11.21
N ILE A 784 -4.11 -17.14 -10.00
CA ILE A 784 -3.46 -16.73 -8.74
C ILE A 784 -2.06 -17.34 -8.62
N SER A 785 -1.91 -18.62 -9.00
CA SER A 785 -0.61 -19.29 -9.00
C SER A 785 0.45 -18.60 -9.85
N GLY A 786 0.04 -18.04 -11.00
CA GLY A 786 0.92 -17.24 -11.85
C GLY A 786 1.45 -15.96 -11.17
N VAL A 787 0.68 -15.40 -10.23
CA VAL A 787 1.14 -14.27 -9.41
C VAL A 787 2.00 -14.77 -8.24
N MET A 788 1.61 -15.88 -7.60
CA MET A 788 2.34 -16.47 -6.47
C MET A 788 3.79 -16.79 -6.82
N VAL A 789 4.06 -17.35 -8.00
CA VAL A 789 5.44 -17.66 -8.42
C VAL A 789 6.34 -16.42 -8.46
N LYS A 790 5.79 -15.22 -8.72
CA LYS A 790 6.56 -13.97 -8.75
C LYS A 790 6.98 -13.50 -7.35
N ILE A 791 6.30 -13.99 -6.31
CA ILE A 791 6.48 -13.56 -4.92
C ILE A 791 7.15 -14.65 -4.08
N VAL A 792 6.87 -15.93 -4.36
CA VAL A 792 7.37 -17.07 -3.58
C VAL A 792 8.91 -17.13 -3.56
N GLY A 793 9.57 -16.62 -4.61
CA GLY A 793 11.03 -16.50 -4.68
C GLY A 793 11.64 -15.47 -3.71
N MET A 794 10.83 -14.68 -3.01
CA MET A 794 11.27 -13.79 -1.93
C MET A 794 11.47 -14.53 -0.60
N TYR A 795 10.97 -15.76 -0.45
CA TYR A 795 11.20 -16.52 0.77
C TYR A 795 12.66 -16.99 0.84
N ASP A 796 13.32 -16.73 1.97
CA ASP A 796 14.73 -17.07 2.20
C ASP A 796 15.04 -18.58 2.20
N LYS A 797 14.03 -19.45 2.10
CA LYS A 797 14.19 -20.91 2.06
C LYS A 797 13.02 -21.59 1.32
N GLY A 798 13.35 -22.54 0.44
CA GLY A 798 12.38 -23.55 0.00
C GLY A 798 11.91 -24.47 1.15
N SER A 799 12.63 -24.49 2.28
CA SER A 799 12.44 -25.40 3.43
C SER A 799 11.16 -25.22 4.25
N ASN A 800 10.31 -24.24 3.94
CA ASN A 800 9.05 -23.99 4.65
C ASN A 800 7.81 -24.05 3.73
N LEU A 801 7.99 -24.43 2.45
CA LEU A 801 6.87 -24.62 1.54
C LEU A 801 6.33 -26.03 1.72
N VAL A 802 5.04 -26.14 2.04
CA VAL A 802 4.33 -27.41 2.16
C VAL A 802 3.26 -27.45 1.08
N PHE A 803 3.26 -28.48 0.26
CA PHE A 803 2.29 -28.69 -0.81
C PHE A 803 1.41 -29.89 -0.47
N ASP A 804 0.09 -29.72 -0.57
CA ASP A 804 -0.89 -30.79 -0.41
C ASP A 804 -1.51 -31.09 -1.78
N ILE A 805 -0.94 -32.06 -2.51
CA ILE A 805 -1.42 -32.49 -3.82
C ILE A 805 -2.52 -33.54 -3.63
N PRO A 806 -3.72 -33.36 -4.19
CA PRO A 806 -4.76 -34.38 -4.15
C PRO A 806 -4.33 -35.63 -4.93
N LYS A 807 -4.67 -36.81 -4.41
CA LYS A 807 -4.48 -38.10 -5.08
C LYS A 807 -5.81 -38.83 -5.09
N TYR A 808 -6.49 -38.83 -6.23
CA TYR A 808 -7.77 -39.51 -6.42
C TYR A 808 -7.67 -41.01 -6.16
N SER A 809 -8.77 -41.63 -5.73
CA SER A 809 -8.85 -43.09 -5.69
C SER A 809 -8.79 -43.65 -7.11
N ARG A 810 -8.25 -44.88 -7.21
CA ARG A 810 -8.25 -45.63 -8.47
C ARG A 810 -9.64 -46.09 -8.83
#